data_AF-A0A344UPI5-F1
#
_entry.id   AF-A0A344UPI5-F1
#
_cell.length_a   1.000
_cell.length_b   1.000
_cell.length_c   1.000
_cell.angle_alpha   90.00
_cell.angle_beta   90.00
_cell.angle_gamma   90.00
#
_symmetry.space_group_name_H-M   'P 1'
#
loop_
_entity.id
_entity.type
_entity.pdbx_description
1 polymer ?
#
loop_
_entity_poly.entity_id
_entity_poly.type
_entity_poly.pdbx_seq_one_letter_code
_entity_poly.pdbx_strand_id
1 'polypeptide(L)'
;MSDLDQLLDSMKMKGSGSDKPAAGALAAVPPIPAGMDPDVARILRPMREALLQLPETIRDTAVAGLGGQATSISPDVLVGAGVDPGAIKPSSPPGRPSGFQAQGAMTTIILSWNKQPDNVLAEVWTAAADDMTQAVLVERTASAIYSHSLGTNATRFYWLRFYQGGLAGDWHAQAGLKASTGNIDPVLDQLKGGGITSDMIKALDATKLMGSLKDWQIEGINAGKLLGQLQSQQIASLEASKITGQLSESQVKTVSDGLRSTMAANKATADKQMATLADADKALSLRIDTVTATANTDRTSAQAGINEAKAAAADAKQSSAQSIGNLTARLGAAESSVSTIQQAQTALDGKVSSKWGVVLEATADGRSKLSGAQAFNDGKVSKFVITADQVLISSGENLIPDPNYYQLEWWGRPGAGIEESTAAGWARSRRRIGLDSGVQNESISQKFVLEPNATYRLEVDVYGNYAKGSLQVDLHVPGVWWWSFGGGGHDVPLVQEQLGPRTYSCTVKIPNSIAYNWGQIRIKHAIQSGNYIIGLITVTRVSGTTLIEDGAITTEKVQANAVTADKIAANNITARHIVAGQINTDHLAAGAVTAVKIAASSVTTDKLAASSITAVNLAAGAVTTDKLASNSITTDKLAANSVTAANLAAGAISADKLASKSITADKLAVGSLDAITARIGTLRTATSGARTEISDNVYKVFDENGTLRVRMGNLSL
;
A
#
# COMPACT_ATOMS: atom_id res chain seq x y z
N MET A 1 6.74 -9.90 31.13
CA MET A 1 7.23 -9.71 32.50
C MET A 1 8.44 -8.78 32.45
N SER A 2 8.40 -7.54 32.94
CA SER A 2 7.34 -7.01 33.82
C SER A 2 7.13 -5.48 33.86
N ASP A 3 7.03 -4.77 32.73
CA ASP A 3 6.47 -3.40 32.79
C ASP A 3 5.00 -3.42 33.28
N LEU A 4 4.21 -4.36 32.74
CA LEU A 4 2.83 -4.57 33.16
C LEU A 4 2.73 -5.10 34.60
N ASP A 5 3.61 -6.03 35.01
CA ASP A 5 3.57 -6.59 36.37
C ASP A 5 4.15 -5.62 37.41
N GLN A 6 5.09 -4.72 37.06
CA GLN A 6 5.49 -3.59 37.91
C GLN A 6 4.33 -2.60 38.11
N LEU A 7 3.59 -2.29 37.03
CA LEU A 7 2.37 -1.48 37.15
C LEU A 7 1.33 -2.18 38.06
N LEU A 8 1.15 -3.49 37.91
CA LEU A 8 0.25 -4.28 38.74
C LEU A 8 0.69 -4.33 40.22
N ASP A 9 1.98 -4.50 40.52
CA ASP A 9 2.49 -4.44 41.89
C ASP A 9 2.36 -3.04 42.49
N SER A 10 2.48 -1.97 41.69
CA SER A 10 2.22 -0.60 42.16
C SER A 10 0.75 -0.34 42.55
N MET A 11 -0.19 -1.17 42.06
CA MET A 11 -1.61 -1.14 42.45
C MET A 11 -1.95 -2.14 43.57
N LYS A 12 -1.11 -3.14 43.85
CA LYS A 12 -1.35 -4.10 44.94
C LYS A 12 -0.93 -3.48 46.28
N MET A 13 -1.91 -2.91 47.00
CA MET A 13 -1.68 -2.42 48.36
C MET A 13 -1.10 -3.52 49.26
N LYS A 14 0.08 -3.24 49.83
CA LYS A 14 0.88 -4.20 50.59
C LYS A 14 0.34 -4.34 52.02
N GLY A 15 -0.70 -5.16 52.18
CA GLY A 15 -1.42 -5.38 53.44
C GLY A 15 -0.63 -6.14 54.51
N SER A 16 0.40 -5.51 55.10
CA SER A 16 1.06 -5.99 56.33
C SER A 16 1.78 -4.84 57.06
N GLY A 17 1.20 -4.34 58.15
CA GLY A 17 1.75 -3.26 58.97
C GLY A 17 0.64 -2.51 59.71
N SER A 18 0.83 -2.20 60.98
CA SER A 18 -0.23 -1.68 61.87
C SER A 18 -0.42 -0.16 61.83
N ASP A 19 0.18 0.53 60.86
CA ASP A 19 0.11 1.99 60.76
C ASP A 19 -1.12 2.45 59.96
N LYS A 20 -2.01 3.17 60.65
CA LYS A 20 -3.25 3.73 60.13
C LYS A 20 -2.93 5.03 59.35
N PRO A 21 -3.04 5.07 58.02
CA PRO A 21 -2.68 6.28 57.26
C PRO A 21 -3.63 7.44 57.58
N ALA A 22 -3.09 8.66 57.63
CA ALA A 22 -3.89 9.86 57.85
C ALA A 22 -4.85 10.11 56.65
N ALA A 23 -6.02 10.67 56.95
CA ALA A 23 -6.97 11.10 55.92
C ALA A 23 -6.32 12.19 55.04
N GLY A 24 -6.11 11.88 53.76
CA GLY A 24 -5.46 12.76 52.78
C GLY A 24 -4.59 12.05 51.74
N ALA A 25 -4.18 10.79 51.97
CA ALA A 25 -3.23 10.07 51.11
C ALA A 25 -3.84 9.24 49.95
N LEU A 26 -5.04 9.59 49.46
CA LEU A 26 -5.85 8.76 48.52
C LEU A 26 -6.36 9.54 47.29
N ALA A 27 -5.47 10.26 46.59
CA ALA A 27 -5.86 11.10 45.44
C ALA A 27 -4.89 11.13 44.24
N ALA A 28 -3.78 10.39 44.26
CA ALA A 28 -2.73 10.49 43.24
C ALA A 28 -2.75 9.31 42.24
N VAL A 29 -3.26 9.54 41.03
CA VAL A 29 -3.08 8.59 39.91
C VAL A 29 -1.60 8.63 39.46
N PRO A 30 -0.86 7.51 39.52
CA PRO A 30 0.59 7.50 39.35
C PRO A 30 1.03 8.07 37.98
N PRO A 31 2.26 8.62 37.90
CA PRO A 31 2.84 9.05 36.63
C PRO A 31 3.20 7.83 35.76
N ILE A 32 3.12 8.01 34.44
CA ILE A 32 3.63 7.01 33.48
C ILE A 32 5.16 6.96 33.61
N PRO A 33 5.79 5.78 33.77
CA PRO A 33 7.24 5.67 33.91
C PRO A 33 7.99 6.26 32.70
N ALA A 34 9.07 7.01 32.96
CA ALA A 34 9.81 7.75 31.92
C ALA A 34 10.55 6.88 30.88
N GLY A 35 10.59 5.55 31.07
CA GLY A 35 11.15 4.58 30.13
C GLY A 35 10.10 3.64 29.50
N MET A 36 8.81 3.87 29.72
CA MET A 36 7.74 3.02 29.16
C MET A 36 7.64 3.16 27.63
N ASP A 37 7.33 2.07 26.94
CA ASP A 37 7.17 2.03 25.48
C ASP A 37 6.26 3.17 24.95
N PRO A 38 6.65 3.89 23.88
CA PRO A 38 5.91 5.07 23.40
C PRO A 38 4.47 4.79 22.98
N ASP A 39 4.17 3.62 22.40
CA ASP A 39 2.81 3.29 21.97
C ASP A 39 1.94 2.81 23.14
N VAL A 40 2.51 2.08 24.10
CA VAL A 40 1.82 1.76 25.36
C VAL A 40 1.52 3.04 26.15
N ALA A 41 2.48 3.96 26.25
CA ALA A 41 2.30 5.26 26.88
C ALA A 41 1.28 6.15 26.15
N ARG A 42 1.15 6.02 24.82
CA ARG A 42 0.15 6.71 23.99
C ARG A 42 -1.27 6.19 24.24
N ILE A 43 -1.44 4.90 24.52
CA ILE A 43 -2.74 4.28 24.86
C ILE A 43 -3.16 4.61 26.30
N LEU A 44 -2.24 4.59 27.26
CA LEU A 44 -2.56 4.81 28.68
C LEU A 44 -2.84 6.29 29.03
N ARG A 45 -2.27 7.24 28.29
CA ARG A 45 -2.45 8.69 28.54
C ARG A 45 -3.92 9.16 28.53
N PRO A 46 -4.75 8.86 27.50
CA PRO A 46 -6.17 9.25 27.53
C PRO A 46 -6.98 8.53 28.61
N MET A 47 -6.63 7.30 29.01
CA MET A 47 -7.29 6.61 30.14
C MET A 47 -6.99 7.31 31.48
N ARG A 48 -5.74 7.75 31.68
CA ARG A 48 -5.34 8.54 32.86
C ARG A 48 -6.08 9.88 32.92
N GLU A 49 -6.19 10.58 31.79
CA GLU A 49 -6.91 11.86 31.69
C GLU A 49 -8.42 11.69 31.92
N ALA A 50 -9.02 10.60 31.45
CA ALA A 50 -10.42 10.27 31.75
C ALA A 50 -10.67 10.02 33.26
N LEU A 51 -9.79 9.29 33.96
CA LEU A 51 -9.91 9.10 35.42
C LEU A 51 -9.81 10.41 36.20
N LEU A 52 -8.94 11.33 35.76
CA LEU A 52 -8.76 12.64 36.39
C LEU A 52 -9.97 13.58 36.21
N GLN A 53 -10.82 13.35 35.20
CA GLN A 53 -12.03 14.14 34.93
C GLN A 53 -13.30 13.62 35.61
N LEU A 54 -13.24 12.49 36.34
CA LEU A 54 -14.39 12.00 37.11
C LEU A 54 -14.65 12.87 38.36
N PRO A 55 -15.91 13.29 38.61
CA PRO A 55 -16.31 13.99 39.85
C PRO A 55 -15.96 13.20 41.11
N GLU A 56 -15.63 13.90 42.19
CA GLU A 56 -15.23 13.27 43.47
C GLU A 56 -16.30 12.31 44.03
N THR A 57 -17.58 12.62 43.85
CA THR A 57 -18.71 11.76 44.24
C THR A 57 -18.72 10.38 43.55
N ILE A 58 -18.01 10.20 42.43
CA ILE A 58 -17.85 8.90 41.77
C ILE A 58 -16.63 8.13 42.31
N ARG A 59 -15.66 8.80 42.95
CA ARG A 59 -14.49 8.14 43.56
C ARG A 59 -14.85 7.38 44.83
N ASP A 60 -15.73 7.93 45.66
CA ASP A 60 -16.14 7.31 46.93
C ASP A 60 -17.22 6.22 46.75
N THR A 61 -18.04 6.29 45.69
CA THR A 61 -19.21 5.41 45.50
C THR A 61 -18.86 4.08 44.81
N ALA A 62 -17.67 3.52 45.09
CA ALA A 62 -17.21 2.22 44.60
C ALA A 62 -17.16 1.12 45.69
N VAL A 63 -17.64 1.40 46.91
CA VAL A 63 -17.88 0.39 47.96
C VAL A 63 -19.39 0.16 48.06
N ALA A 64 -19.94 -0.70 47.20
CA ALA A 64 -21.33 -1.12 47.28
C ALA A 64 -21.57 -1.94 48.56
N GLY A 65 -22.59 -1.59 49.34
CA GLY A 65 -22.83 -2.13 50.68
C GLY A 65 -23.67 -3.40 50.76
N LEU A 66 -23.80 -3.94 51.98
CA LEU A 66 -24.73 -5.00 52.37
C LEU A 66 -25.35 -4.67 53.76
N GLY A 67 -26.67 -4.40 53.83
CA GLY A 67 -27.44 -4.07 55.06
C GLY A 67 -28.36 -2.82 54.92
N GLY A 68 -29.49 -2.69 55.66
CA GLY A 68 -30.45 -1.56 55.53
C GLY A 68 -31.51 -1.34 56.65
N GLN A 69 -32.50 -0.42 56.46
CA GLN A 69 -33.69 0.02 57.31
C GLN A 69 -33.44 1.06 58.50
N ALA A 70 -34.33 1.89 59.17
CA ALA A 70 -35.70 2.59 59.02
C ALA A 70 -36.20 3.48 60.31
N THR A 71 -37.47 4.08 60.48
CA THR A 71 -38.36 4.54 61.73
C THR A 71 -38.70 6.04 62.31
N SER A 72 -39.87 6.37 63.05
CA SER A 72 -40.30 7.70 63.79
C SER A 72 -41.70 7.91 64.64
N ILE A 73 -42.02 9.10 65.34
CA ILE A 73 -43.33 9.88 65.81
C ILE A 73 -43.88 10.32 67.32
N SER A 74 -45.20 10.67 67.66
CA SER A 74 -45.74 11.89 68.52
C SER A 74 -47.00 11.86 69.61
N PRO A 75 -47.50 12.97 70.36
CA PRO A 75 -48.42 13.05 71.63
C PRO A 75 -49.77 13.99 71.82
N ASP A 76 -50.41 14.27 73.06
CA ASP A 76 -51.86 14.80 73.41
C ASP A 76 -52.23 15.72 74.76
N VAL A 77 -53.53 16.00 75.24
CA VAL A 77 -54.09 17.16 76.16
C VAL A 77 -55.15 17.01 77.44
N LEU A 78 -56.13 17.94 77.84
CA LEU A 78 -56.80 18.35 79.22
C LEU A 78 -58.39 18.79 79.30
N VAL A 79 -59.33 19.20 80.30
CA VAL A 79 -59.72 19.41 81.82
C VAL A 79 -61.29 19.82 82.20
N GLY A 80 -61.83 20.10 83.49
CA GLY A 80 -63.31 20.45 83.92
C GLY A 80 -63.79 20.99 85.41
N ALA A 81 -65.13 21.23 85.81
CA ALA A 81 -65.70 21.91 87.11
C ALA A 81 -67.26 21.74 87.66
N GLY A 82 -67.85 22.42 88.77
CA GLY A 82 -69.28 22.29 89.43
C GLY A 82 -69.91 23.31 90.57
N VAL A 83 -71.17 23.17 91.19
CA VAL A 83 -72.04 24.17 92.11
C VAL A 83 -73.21 23.70 93.18
N ASP A 84 -74.18 24.55 93.77
CA ASP A 84 -74.85 24.63 95.20
C ASP A 84 -76.47 24.83 95.56
N PRO A 85 -77.05 24.96 96.86
CA PRO A 85 -78.54 24.84 97.37
C PRO A 85 -79.31 25.82 98.47
N GLY A 86 -80.53 25.52 99.11
CA GLY A 86 -81.45 26.32 100.13
C GLY A 86 -82.63 25.55 100.96
N ALA A 87 -83.70 25.91 101.82
CA ALA A 87 -84.49 27.06 102.53
C ALA A 87 -85.59 26.67 103.73
N ILE A 88 -86.50 27.52 104.41
CA ILE A 88 -87.39 27.25 105.69
C ILE A 88 -88.72 28.15 106.15
N LYS A 89 -89.57 27.90 107.27
CA LYS A 89 -90.72 28.78 107.93
C LYS A 89 -91.80 28.26 109.10
N PRO A 90 -93.19 28.53 109.20
CA PRO A 90 -94.15 28.96 110.37
C PRO A 90 -95.62 28.34 110.72
N SER A 91 -96.50 29.01 111.57
CA SER A 91 -97.92 28.73 112.14
C SER A 91 -99.18 29.79 112.11
N SER A 92 -99.95 30.25 113.18
CA SER A 92 -101.40 30.90 113.18
C SER A 92 -101.84 32.19 114.10
N PRO A 93 -102.77 33.28 113.92
CA PRO A 93 -103.77 34.01 112.93
C PRO A 93 -103.71 35.60 112.50
N PRO A 94 -104.10 36.18 111.26
CA PRO A 94 -103.49 37.44 110.67
C PRO A 94 -104.33 38.61 110.01
N GLY A 95 -103.73 39.82 109.97
CA GLY A 95 -104.19 41.01 109.19
C GLY A 95 -103.63 41.15 107.75
N ARG A 96 -104.06 42.20 107.02
CA ARG A 96 -103.68 42.48 105.60
C ARG A 96 -102.15 42.48 105.37
N PRO A 97 -101.63 41.79 104.33
CA PRO A 97 -100.21 41.84 103.98
C PRO A 97 -99.70 43.22 103.57
N SER A 98 -98.43 43.48 103.90
CA SER A 98 -97.69 44.70 103.54
C SER A 98 -96.35 44.36 102.89
N GLY A 99 -95.84 45.30 102.09
CA GLY A 99 -94.54 45.16 101.41
C GLY A 99 -94.53 44.14 100.25
N PHE A 100 -95.69 43.74 99.71
CA PHE A 100 -95.74 42.77 98.61
C PHE A 100 -95.12 43.33 97.32
N GLN A 101 -94.15 42.61 96.77
CA GLN A 101 -93.42 42.95 95.54
C GLN A 101 -93.28 41.72 94.63
N ALA A 102 -93.07 41.95 93.32
CA ALA A 102 -92.91 40.93 92.31
C ALA A 102 -91.85 41.37 91.27
N GLN A 103 -90.91 40.48 90.94
CA GLN A 103 -89.82 40.75 90.00
C GLN A 103 -89.53 39.54 89.11
N GLY A 104 -89.19 39.81 87.85
CA GLY A 104 -88.85 38.81 86.84
C GLY A 104 -87.40 38.34 86.86
N ALA A 105 -87.19 37.04 86.60
CA ALA A 105 -85.92 36.42 86.21
C ALA A 105 -86.11 35.56 84.94
N MET A 106 -85.05 34.94 84.42
CA MET A 106 -85.07 34.31 83.08
C MET A 106 -86.19 33.29 82.85
N THR A 107 -86.46 32.40 83.80
CA THR A 107 -87.50 31.34 83.68
C THR A 107 -88.59 31.43 84.74
N THR A 108 -88.52 32.42 85.63
CA THR A 108 -89.11 32.36 86.97
C THR A 108 -89.43 33.76 87.47
N ILE A 109 -90.55 33.94 88.17
CA ILE A 109 -90.93 35.19 88.85
C ILE A 109 -90.72 35.03 90.34
N ILE A 110 -90.00 35.97 90.97
CA ILE A 110 -89.79 36.02 92.41
C ILE A 110 -90.78 37.01 93.02
N LEU A 111 -91.45 36.61 94.09
CA LEU A 111 -92.37 37.43 94.87
C LEU A 111 -91.83 37.59 96.28
N SER A 112 -91.99 38.75 96.92
CA SER A 112 -91.55 39.00 98.30
C SER A 112 -92.57 39.82 99.09
N TRP A 113 -92.56 39.71 100.41
CA TRP A 113 -93.42 40.48 101.32
C TRP A 113 -92.82 40.58 102.73
N ASN A 114 -93.39 41.43 103.58
CA ASN A 114 -92.94 41.56 104.97
C ASN A 114 -93.13 40.24 105.74
N LYS A 115 -92.02 39.68 106.24
CA LYS A 115 -92.01 38.44 107.03
C LYS A 115 -92.89 38.60 108.27
N GLN A 116 -94.05 37.97 108.23
CA GLN A 116 -94.80 37.65 109.44
C GLN A 116 -94.01 36.65 110.31
N PRO A 117 -94.28 36.53 111.63
CA PRO A 117 -93.54 35.70 112.61
C PRO A 117 -93.18 34.24 112.21
N ASP A 118 -92.62 33.41 113.10
CA ASP A 118 -92.45 31.95 112.80
C ASP A 118 -93.76 31.19 113.13
N ASN A 119 -94.78 31.79 112.55
CA ASN A 119 -96.20 31.90 112.81
C ASN A 119 -96.72 32.70 111.57
N VAL A 120 -97.93 32.47 111.06
CA VAL A 120 -98.45 33.02 109.77
C VAL A 120 -97.89 32.36 108.50
N LEU A 121 -98.72 31.58 107.78
CA LEU A 121 -98.51 31.22 106.37
C LEU A 121 -98.99 32.36 105.46
N ALA A 122 -98.45 32.42 104.25
CA ALA A 122 -98.90 33.32 103.20
C ALA A 122 -99.43 32.53 102.00
N GLU A 123 -100.65 32.85 101.55
CA GLU A 123 -101.20 32.30 100.32
C GLU A 123 -100.84 33.18 99.14
N VAL A 124 -100.08 32.62 98.20
CA VAL A 124 -99.79 33.22 96.90
C VAL A 124 -100.81 32.72 95.89
N TRP A 125 -101.53 33.64 95.27
CA TRP A 125 -102.49 33.37 94.20
C TRP A 125 -102.05 34.08 92.91
N THR A 126 -102.36 33.52 91.74
CA THR A 126 -101.95 34.09 90.44
C THR A 126 -102.97 33.92 89.33
N ALA A 127 -102.96 34.83 88.36
CA ALA A 127 -103.71 34.75 87.10
C ALA A 127 -102.86 35.22 85.91
N ALA A 128 -103.31 34.91 84.68
CA ALA A 128 -102.68 35.41 83.46
C ALA A 128 -103.04 36.89 83.14
N ALA A 129 -104.14 37.38 83.71
CA ALA A 129 -104.63 38.76 83.59
C ALA A 129 -104.87 39.36 84.99
N ASP A 130 -105.14 40.66 85.07
CA ASP A 130 -105.44 41.38 86.32
C ASP A 130 -106.91 41.16 86.76
N ASP A 131 -107.26 39.90 87.02
CA ASP A 131 -108.60 39.47 87.44
C ASP A 131 -108.49 38.47 88.60
N MET A 132 -108.85 38.92 89.80
CA MET A 132 -108.79 38.11 91.02
C MET A 132 -109.82 36.97 91.03
N THR A 133 -110.83 36.98 90.16
CA THR A 133 -111.78 35.85 90.01
C THR A 133 -111.18 34.68 89.22
N GLN A 134 -110.16 34.95 88.40
CA GLN A 134 -109.37 33.95 87.68
C GLN A 134 -108.09 33.56 88.43
N ALA A 135 -107.88 34.11 89.64
CA ALA A 135 -106.71 33.79 90.44
C ALA A 135 -106.80 32.36 91.00
N VAL A 136 -105.74 31.58 90.82
CA VAL A 136 -105.58 30.24 91.39
C VAL A 136 -104.51 30.25 92.48
N LEU A 137 -104.73 29.48 93.55
CA LEU A 137 -103.75 29.27 94.61
C LEU A 137 -102.54 28.54 94.03
N VAL A 138 -101.37 29.17 94.11
CA VAL A 138 -100.09 28.58 93.67
C VAL A 138 -99.38 27.92 94.83
N GLU A 139 -99.39 28.58 96.00
CA GLU A 139 -98.58 28.17 97.15
C GLU A 139 -99.17 28.68 98.47
N ARG A 140 -98.99 27.90 99.55
CA ARG A 140 -99.26 28.30 100.94
C ARG A 140 -97.95 28.33 101.70
N THR A 141 -97.10 29.31 101.37
CA THR A 141 -95.72 29.25 101.81
C THR A 141 -95.54 29.71 103.24
N ALA A 142 -94.57 29.04 103.79
CA ALA A 142 -93.87 29.32 105.00
C ALA A 142 -93.03 30.62 104.94
N SER A 143 -92.52 30.95 103.75
CA SER A 143 -91.51 31.99 103.52
C SER A 143 -92.06 33.43 103.56
N ALA A 144 -91.13 34.39 103.46
CA ALA A 144 -91.40 35.79 103.10
C ALA A 144 -91.19 36.06 101.59
N ILE A 145 -90.77 35.03 100.85
CA ILE A 145 -90.43 35.06 99.43
C ILE A 145 -90.92 33.77 98.76
N TYR A 146 -91.54 33.87 97.59
CA TYR A 146 -91.92 32.72 96.75
C TYR A 146 -91.30 32.86 95.34
N SER A 147 -91.15 31.75 94.63
CA SER A 147 -90.49 31.69 93.32
C SER A 147 -91.29 30.81 92.36
N HIS A 148 -91.94 31.41 91.37
CA HIS A 148 -92.86 30.75 90.45
C HIS A 148 -92.20 30.54 89.08
N SER A 149 -91.77 29.31 88.80
CA SER A 149 -91.16 28.95 87.51
C SER A 149 -92.23 28.78 86.43
N LEU A 150 -92.07 29.51 85.33
CA LEU A 150 -93.06 29.67 84.26
C LEU A 150 -92.47 29.47 82.85
N GLY A 151 -91.16 29.18 82.76
CA GLY A 151 -90.42 29.23 81.50
C GLY A 151 -90.06 30.65 81.09
N THR A 152 -89.42 30.80 79.94
CA THR A 152 -89.09 32.11 79.33
C THR A 152 -90.33 32.80 78.76
N ASN A 153 -90.32 34.13 78.73
CA ASN A 153 -91.29 35.00 78.06
C ASN A 153 -92.76 34.85 78.55
N ALA A 154 -92.96 34.55 79.83
CA ALA A 154 -94.26 34.36 80.47
C ALA A 154 -94.63 35.55 81.37
N THR A 155 -95.91 35.95 81.41
CA THR A 155 -96.41 37.06 82.27
C THR A 155 -97.52 36.59 83.20
N ARG A 156 -97.54 37.10 84.44
CA ARG A 156 -98.54 36.78 85.48
C ARG A 156 -98.84 37.99 86.37
N PHE A 157 -100.01 37.97 86.97
CA PHE A 157 -100.47 38.88 88.03
C PHE A 157 -100.63 38.08 89.33
N TYR A 158 -100.40 38.70 90.48
CA TYR A 158 -100.35 37.99 91.77
C TYR A 158 -101.11 38.70 92.88
N TRP A 159 -101.72 37.90 93.77
CA TRP A 159 -102.34 38.37 94.99
C TRP A 159 -101.80 37.61 96.19
N LEU A 160 -101.56 38.34 97.28
CA LEU A 160 -101.18 37.78 98.56
C LEU A 160 -102.30 38.00 99.58
N ARG A 161 -102.58 36.99 100.39
CA ARG A 161 -103.22 37.13 101.71
C ARG A 161 -102.50 36.24 102.71
N PHE A 162 -102.64 36.53 103.99
CA PHE A 162 -102.12 35.65 105.05
C PHE A 162 -103.17 34.63 105.49
N TYR A 163 -102.74 33.41 105.83
CA TYR A 163 -103.61 32.29 106.21
C TYR A 163 -103.03 31.51 107.38
N GLN A 164 -103.89 31.08 108.29
CA GLN A 164 -103.47 30.64 109.60
C GLN A 164 -104.52 29.81 110.33
N GLY A 165 -104.16 28.58 110.71
CA GLY A 165 -104.95 27.79 111.67
C GLY A 165 -106.40 27.54 111.22
N GLY A 166 -106.65 27.46 109.91
CA GLY A 166 -107.98 27.36 109.33
C GLY A 166 -108.51 28.67 108.72
N LEU A 167 -108.03 29.83 109.18
CA LEU A 167 -108.61 31.15 108.93
C LEU A 167 -107.79 31.97 107.92
N ALA A 168 -108.46 32.61 106.96
CA ALA A 168 -107.86 33.51 105.97
C ALA A 168 -108.04 34.98 106.41
N GLY A 169 -106.97 35.77 106.30
CA GLY A 169 -107.00 37.23 106.43
C GLY A 169 -107.24 37.95 105.09
N ASP A 170 -107.20 39.27 105.12
CA ASP A 170 -107.47 40.13 103.97
C ASP A 170 -106.42 40.01 102.85
N TRP A 171 -106.88 40.21 101.61
CA TRP A 171 -106.02 40.42 100.44
C TRP A 171 -105.24 41.73 100.54
N HIS A 172 -103.98 41.73 100.10
CA HIS A 172 -103.09 42.89 100.09
C HIS A 172 -103.70 44.11 99.35
N ALA A 173 -104.32 43.87 98.18
CA ALA A 173 -104.99 44.82 97.31
C ALA A 173 -106.05 44.07 96.46
N GLN A 174 -106.89 44.82 95.72
CA GLN A 174 -107.85 44.23 94.76
C GLN A 174 -107.21 43.96 93.39
N ALA A 175 -106.38 44.88 92.88
CA ALA A 175 -105.55 44.64 91.69
C ALA A 175 -104.38 43.71 92.03
N GLY A 176 -103.98 42.89 91.06
CA GLY A 176 -102.88 41.93 91.17
C GLY A 176 -101.55 42.54 90.74
N LEU A 177 -100.48 42.17 91.43
CA LEU A 177 -99.16 42.69 91.12
C LEU A 177 -98.55 41.95 89.92
N LYS A 178 -98.23 42.70 88.85
CA LYS A 178 -97.75 42.15 87.57
C LYS A 178 -96.23 41.89 87.57
N ALA A 179 -95.82 40.74 87.01
CA ALA A 179 -94.42 40.46 86.66
C ALA A 179 -94.31 39.52 85.44
N SER A 180 -93.11 39.44 84.84
CA SER A 180 -92.82 38.70 83.61
C SER A 180 -91.43 38.04 83.64
N THR A 181 -91.23 36.92 82.93
CA THR A 181 -89.93 36.23 82.81
C THR A 181 -89.12 36.65 81.57
N GLY A 182 -87.81 36.38 81.58
CA GLY A 182 -86.88 36.79 80.52
C GLY A 182 -87.04 36.03 79.19
N ASN A 183 -86.43 36.55 78.12
CA ASN A 183 -86.50 35.99 76.76
C ASN A 183 -85.12 35.47 76.28
N ILE A 184 -85.13 34.40 75.49
CA ILE A 184 -83.93 33.69 74.98
C ILE A 184 -83.85 33.63 73.44
N ASP A 185 -84.85 34.14 72.71
CA ASP A 185 -84.89 34.15 71.24
C ASP A 185 -83.55 34.52 70.54
N PRO A 186 -82.77 35.54 71.00
CA PRO A 186 -81.52 35.94 70.34
C PRO A 186 -80.44 34.86 70.25
N VAL A 187 -80.45 33.88 71.17
CA VAL A 187 -79.46 32.79 71.18
C VAL A 187 -79.74 31.76 70.08
N LEU A 188 -81.00 31.57 69.71
CA LEU A 188 -81.43 30.55 68.76
C LEU A 188 -81.08 30.90 67.30
N ASP A 189 -81.00 32.19 66.97
CA ASP A 189 -80.58 32.64 65.64
C ASP A 189 -79.07 32.54 65.42
N GLN A 190 -78.27 32.65 66.48
CA GLN A 190 -76.81 32.52 66.40
C GLN A 190 -76.36 31.11 65.95
N LEU A 191 -77.16 30.08 66.25
CA LEU A 191 -76.93 28.70 65.79
C LEU A 191 -77.30 28.45 64.32
N LYS A 192 -78.12 29.30 63.70
CA LYS A 192 -78.60 29.11 62.31
C LYS A 192 -77.63 29.62 61.25
N GLY A 193 -76.63 30.44 61.64
CA GLY A 193 -75.66 31.04 60.72
C GLY A 193 -74.45 30.15 60.36
N GLY A 194 -74.25 29.03 61.05
CA GLY A 194 -73.05 28.18 60.93
C GLY A 194 -73.07 27.17 59.78
N GLY A 195 -72.97 27.63 58.53
CA GLY A 195 -72.81 26.74 57.37
C GLY A 195 -71.41 26.09 57.28
N ILE A 196 -71.32 24.89 56.68
CA ILE A 196 -70.05 24.17 56.49
C ILE A 196 -69.11 25.00 55.60
N THR A 197 -67.91 25.31 56.10
CA THR A 197 -66.93 26.17 55.41
C THR A 197 -65.97 25.38 54.52
N SER A 198 -65.29 26.07 53.60
CA SER A 198 -64.27 25.45 52.74
C SER A 198 -63.13 24.81 53.54
N ASP A 199 -62.84 25.28 54.74
CA ASP A 199 -61.73 24.77 55.56
C ASP A 199 -62.12 23.50 56.32
N MET A 200 -63.40 23.34 56.69
CA MET A 200 -63.95 22.06 57.15
C MET A 200 -63.86 20.97 56.06
N ILE A 201 -63.96 21.36 54.79
CA ILE A 201 -63.79 20.44 53.64
C ILE A 201 -62.30 20.10 53.43
N LYS A 202 -61.38 21.06 53.61
CA LYS A 202 -59.93 20.79 53.57
C LYS A 202 -59.44 19.88 54.71
N ALA A 203 -60.13 19.90 55.85
CA ALA A 203 -59.86 19.01 56.98
C ALA A 203 -60.36 17.56 56.78
N LEU A 204 -61.09 17.27 55.69
CA LEU A 204 -61.54 15.92 55.37
C LEU A 204 -60.41 15.11 54.73
N ASP A 205 -59.85 14.18 55.50
CA ASP A 205 -58.88 13.19 55.06
C ASP A 205 -59.43 12.32 53.93
N ALA A 206 -58.85 12.46 52.73
CA ALA A 206 -59.28 11.78 51.51
C ALA A 206 -59.25 10.24 51.61
N THR A 207 -58.43 9.66 52.51
CA THR A 207 -58.41 8.20 52.71
C THR A 207 -59.69 7.64 53.32
N LYS A 208 -60.53 8.50 53.91
CA LYS A 208 -61.82 8.14 54.52
C LYS A 208 -63.00 8.20 53.53
N LEU A 209 -62.78 8.67 52.29
CA LEU A 209 -63.77 8.73 51.20
C LEU A 209 -63.78 7.44 50.37
N MET A 210 -63.97 6.28 51.02
CA MET A 210 -64.09 4.98 50.34
C MET A 210 -65.53 4.74 49.84
N GLY A 211 -65.79 5.03 48.57
CA GLY A 211 -67.05 4.69 47.90
C GLY A 211 -66.95 4.78 46.38
N SER A 212 -67.64 3.88 45.67
CA SER A 212 -67.71 3.87 44.21
C SER A 212 -68.70 4.94 43.70
N LEU A 213 -68.21 5.93 42.95
CA LEU A 213 -69.04 6.89 42.23
C LEU A 213 -69.85 6.19 41.12
N LYS A 214 -71.12 6.55 40.97
CA LYS A 214 -71.97 6.15 39.84
C LYS A 214 -71.92 7.20 38.72
N ASP A 215 -72.23 6.78 37.50
CA ASP A 215 -72.03 7.56 36.26
C ASP A 215 -72.63 8.98 36.32
N TRP A 216 -73.85 9.14 36.83
CA TRP A 216 -74.50 10.46 37.01
C TRP A 216 -73.78 11.39 38.00
N GLN A 217 -72.97 10.84 38.90
CA GLN A 217 -72.12 11.62 39.82
C GLN A 217 -70.84 12.11 39.12
N ILE A 218 -70.46 11.49 38.00
CA ILE A 218 -69.34 11.91 37.14
C ILE A 218 -69.82 12.96 36.13
N GLU A 219 -71.07 12.87 35.66
CA GLU A 219 -71.69 13.80 34.71
C GLU A 219 -71.70 15.27 35.19
N GLY A 220 -71.76 15.49 36.51
CA GLY A 220 -71.63 16.82 37.14
C GLY A 220 -70.18 17.30 37.36
N ILE A 221 -69.16 16.47 37.11
CA ILE A 221 -67.75 16.81 37.32
C ILE A 221 -67.18 17.42 36.03
N ASN A 222 -67.02 18.75 36.03
CA ASN A 222 -66.28 19.44 34.99
C ASN A 222 -64.90 18.78 34.78
N ALA A 223 -64.60 18.37 33.54
CA ALA A 223 -63.44 17.54 33.19
C ALA A 223 -62.09 18.09 33.71
N GLY A 224 -61.94 19.40 33.85
CA GLY A 224 -60.75 20.03 34.45
C GLY A 224 -60.50 19.70 35.94
N LYS A 225 -61.43 18.99 36.60
CA LYS A 225 -61.29 18.50 37.98
C LYS A 225 -60.93 17.00 38.08
N LEU A 226 -60.91 16.26 36.97
CA LEU A 226 -60.45 14.86 36.94
C LEU A 226 -58.92 14.81 36.83
N LEU A 227 -58.24 15.13 37.93
CA LEU A 227 -56.78 15.08 38.03
C LEU A 227 -56.28 13.64 38.17
N GLY A 228 -55.93 13.02 37.05
CA GLY A 228 -55.24 11.73 36.97
C GLY A 228 -54.16 11.74 35.88
N GLN A 229 -52.99 11.18 36.16
CA GLN A 229 -51.93 10.99 35.16
C GLN A 229 -52.20 9.71 34.37
N LEU A 230 -52.41 9.83 33.05
CA LEU A 230 -52.46 8.67 32.15
C LEU A 230 -51.09 8.02 32.07
N GLN A 231 -51.01 6.73 32.42
CA GLN A 231 -49.78 5.95 32.34
C GLN A 231 -49.49 5.52 30.89
N SER A 232 -48.22 5.31 30.56
CA SER A 232 -47.74 4.98 29.21
C SER A 232 -48.47 3.78 28.59
N GLN A 233 -48.83 2.79 29.40
CA GLN A 233 -49.56 1.59 29.02
C GLN A 233 -51.01 1.91 28.58
N GLN A 234 -51.66 2.89 29.23
CA GLN A 234 -53.02 3.32 28.88
C GLN A 234 -53.03 4.13 27.57
N ILE A 235 -51.96 4.90 27.32
CA ILE A 235 -51.74 5.59 26.05
C ILE A 235 -51.49 4.59 24.92
N ALA A 236 -50.70 3.54 25.16
CA ALA A 236 -50.44 2.48 24.18
C ALA A 236 -51.69 1.67 23.77
N SER A 237 -52.74 1.65 24.59
CA SER A 237 -54.04 1.03 24.28
C SER A 237 -55.04 1.94 23.55
N LEU A 238 -54.72 3.21 23.31
CA LEU A 238 -55.59 4.14 22.57
C LEU A 238 -55.35 4.04 21.05
N GLU A 239 -56.41 3.68 20.32
CA GLU A 239 -56.40 3.76 18.85
C GLU A 239 -56.11 5.20 18.40
N ALA A 240 -55.15 5.39 17.49
CA ALA A 240 -54.74 6.73 17.03
C ALA A 240 -55.90 7.55 16.43
N SER A 241 -56.91 6.88 15.87
CA SER A 241 -58.17 7.48 15.37
C SER A 241 -59.03 8.17 16.44
N LYS A 242 -58.79 7.87 17.73
CA LYS A 242 -59.50 8.45 18.88
C LYS A 242 -58.70 9.54 19.60
N ILE A 243 -57.49 9.84 19.15
CA ILE A 243 -56.68 10.96 19.65
C ILE A 243 -57.01 12.21 18.82
N THR A 244 -58.19 12.80 19.06
CA THR A 244 -58.66 13.99 18.34
C THR A 244 -58.21 15.28 19.04
N GLY A 245 -57.27 16.00 18.43
CA GLY A 245 -56.82 17.32 18.91
C GLY A 245 -55.75 17.92 18.01
N GLN A 246 -55.52 19.23 18.12
CA GLN A 246 -54.40 19.91 17.47
C GLN A 246 -53.15 19.82 18.38
N LEU A 247 -51.98 19.54 17.80
CA LEU A 247 -50.71 19.62 18.52
C LEU A 247 -50.44 21.09 18.87
N SER A 248 -50.22 21.38 20.15
CA SER A 248 -49.83 22.72 20.60
C SER A 248 -48.41 23.08 20.15
N GLU A 249 -48.12 24.37 19.99
CA GLU A 249 -46.77 24.85 19.72
C GLU A 249 -45.76 24.37 20.76
N SER A 250 -46.18 24.21 22.03
CA SER A 250 -45.36 23.63 23.10
C SER A 250 -44.89 22.20 22.78
N GLN A 251 -45.80 21.34 22.30
CA GLN A 251 -45.48 19.95 21.93
C GLN A 251 -44.61 19.90 20.67
N VAL A 252 -44.94 20.69 19.65
CA VAL A 252 -44.15 20.81 18.41
C VAL A 252 -42.73 21.33 18.70
N LYS A 253 -42.60 22.33 19.58
CA LYS A 253 -41.31 22.86 20.04
C LYS A 253 -40.52 21.81 20.83
N THR A 254 -41.16 21.07 21.72
CA THR A 254 -40.49 20.01 22.51
C THR A 254 -39.91 18.92 21.61
N VAL A 255 -40.67 18.45 20.61
CA VAL A 255 -40.18 17.50 19.60
C VAL A 255 -39.06 18.13 18.77
N SER A 256 -39.20 19.38 18.33
CA SER A 256 -38.19 20.09 17.52
C SER A 256 -36.86 20.28 18.26
N ASP A 257 -36.90 20.63 19.54
CA ASP A 257 -35.71 20.85 20.36
C ASP A 257 -35.04 19.53 20.76
N GLY A 258 -35.82 18.47 21.00
CA GLY A 258 -35.30 17.11 21.11
C GLY A 258 -34.58 16.65 19.84
N LEU A 259 -35.19 16.88 18.67
CA LEU A 259 -34.59 16.53 17.37
C LEU A 259 -33.29 17.34 17.12
N ARG A 260 -33.28 18.64 17.43
CA ARG A 260 -32.07 19.49 17.37
C ARG A 260 -30.97 18.98 18.29
N SER A 261 -31.31 18.57 19.52
CA SER A 261 -30.35 17.99 20.47
C SER A 261 -29.73 16.69 19.94
N THR A 262 -30.57 15.78 19.41
CA THR A 262 -30.10 14.54 18.76
C THR A 262 -29.22 14.82 17.54
N MET A 263 -29.60 15.77 16.68
CA MET A 263 -28.79 16.16 15.51
C MET A 263 -27.45 16.78 15.92
N ALA A 264 -27.41 17.59 16.98
CA ALA A 264 -26.17 18.15 17.51
C ALA A 264 -25.24 17.07 18.09
N ALA A 265 -25.77 16.10 18.85
CA ALA A 265 -25.01 14.97 19.37
C ALA A 265 -24.46 14.07 18.24
N ASN A 266 -25.27 13.80 17.22
CA ASN A 266 -24.86 13.05 16.03
C ASN A 266 -23.77 13.80 15.24
N LYS A 267 -23.90 15.12 15.07
CA LYS A 267 -22.85 15.94 14.43
C LYS A 267 -21.53 15.90 15.22
N ALA A 268 -21.58 16.12 16.53
CA ALA A 268 -20.38 16.06 17.38
C ALA A 268 -19.70 14.68 17.34
N THR A 269 -20.48 13.60 17.21
CA THR A 269 -19.97 12.24 17.02
C THR A 269 -19.28 12.09 15.66
N ALA A 270 -19.89 12.56 14.56
CA ALA A 270 -19.30 12.55 13.22
C ALA A 270 -18.04 13.42 13.13
N ASP A 271 -18.03 14.61 13.74
CA ASP A 271 -16.86 15.49 13.83
C ASP A 271 -15.68 14.77 14.52
N LYS A 272 -15.95 14.07 15.63
CA LYS A 272 -14.94 13.28 16.35
C LYS A 272 -14.45 12.07 15.54
N GLN A 273 -15.31 11.43 14.77
CA GLN A 273 -14.92 10.35 13.85
C GLN A 273 -14.03 10.87 12.71
N MET A 274 -14.36 12.02 12.10
CA MET A 274 -13.53 12.66 11.08
C MET A 274 -12.15 13.06 11.61
N ALA A 275 -12.08 13.63 12.82
CA ALA A 275 -10.80 13.95 13.46
C ALA A 275 -9.94 12.69 13.68
N THR A 276 -10.55 11.60 14.18
CA THR A 276 -9.87 10.31 14.38
C THR A 276 -9.36 9.71 13.07
N LEU A 277 -10.11 9.86 11.97
CA LEU A 277 -9.71 9.43 10.63
C LEU A 277 -8.55 10.28 10.09
N ALA A 278 -8.57 11.60 10.29
CA ALA A 278 -7.48 12.49 9.87
C ALA A 278 -6.16 12.21 10.61
N ASP A 279 -6.21 11.94 11.93
CA ASP A 279 -5.04 11.53 12.71
C ASP A 279 -4.51 10.16 12.26
N ALA A 280 -5.41 9.23 11.91
CA ALA A 280 -5.03 7.91 11.39
C ALA A 280 -4.37 7.99 10.00
N ASP A 281 -4.90 8.82 9.09
CA ASP A 281 -4.34 9.05 7.76
C ASP A 281 -2.96 9.73 7.83
N LYS A 282 -2.82 10.73 8.70
CA LYS A 282 -1.52 11.37 9.01
C LYS A 282 -0.49 10.39 9.58
N ALA A 283 -0.92 9.47 10.45
CA ALA A 283 -0.05 8.42 10.99
C ALA A 283 0.30 7.34 9.95
N LEU A 284 -0.59 7.07 8.99
CA LEU A 284 -0.32 6.18 7.86
C LEU A 284 0.69 6.80 6.90
N SER A 285 0.53 8.08 6.56
CA SER A 285 1.48 8.84 5.74
C SER A 285 2.89 8.82 6.35
N LEU A 286 3.02 9.12 7.65
CA LEU A 286 4.32 9.07 8.34
C LEU A 286 4.96 7.66 8.32
N ARG A 287 4.16 6.59 8.35
CA ARG A 287 4.64 5.21 8.18
C ARG A 287 5.07 4.92 6.74
N ILE A 288 4.38 5.45 5.74
CA ILE A 288 4.76 5.33 4.32
C ILE A 288 6.10 6.04 4.08
N ASP A 289 6.28 7.26 4.59
CA ASP A 289 7.55 8.00 4.52
C ASP A 289 8.69 7.22 5.19
N THR A 290 8.45 6.70 6.39
CA THR A 290 9.43 5.91 7.15
C THR A 290 9.85 4.64 6.40
N VAL A 291 8.88 3.85 5.92
CA VAL A 291 9.15 2.63 5.14
C VAL A 291 9.89 2.94 3.83
N THR A 292 9.55 4.05 3.18
CA THR A 292 10.21 4.52 1.96
C THR A 292 11.67 4.92 2.23
N ALA A 293 11.94 5.61 3.35
CA ALA A 293 13.30 5.96 3.77
C ALA A 293 14.14 4.72 4.11
N THR A 294 13.56 3.74 4.83
CA THR A 294 14.23 2.44 5.11
C THR A 294 14.55 1.70 3.81
N ALA A 295 13.57 1.50 2.92
CA ALA A 295 13.76 0.78 1.66
C ALA A 295 14.82 1.43 0.74
N ASN A 296 14.92 2.77 0.73
CA ASN A 296 15.97 3.49 0.01
C ASN A 296 17.35 3.31 0.66
N THR A 297 17.42 3.22 1.99
CA THR A 297 18.65 2.95 2.75
C THR A 297 19.14 1.52 2.49
N ASP A 298 18.24 0.53 2.56
CA ASP A 298 18.54 -0.88 2.26
C ASP A 298 18.99 -1.06 0.81
N ARG A 299 18.29 -0.43 -0.14
CA ARG A 299 18.66 -0.42 -1.57
C ARG A 299 20.06 0.14 -1.79
N THR A 300 20.42 1.22 -1.11
CA THR A 300 21.74 1.85 -1.21
C THR A 300 22.83 0.95 -0.62
N SER A 301 22.56 0.35 0.53
CA SER A 301 23.47 -0.58 1.22
C SER A 301 23.71 -1.86 0.40
N ALA A 302 22.65 -2.44 -0.17
CA ALA A 302 22.75 -3.57 -1.08
C ALA A 302 23.55 -3.23 -2.36
N GLN A 303 23.36 -2.04 -2.91
CA GLN A 303 24.13 -1.59 -4.08
C GLN A 303 25.61 -1.38 -3.77
N ALA A 304 25.97 -0.94 -2.56
CA ALA A 304 27.36 -0.87 -2.09
C ALA A 304 27.98 -2.28 -1.99
N GLY A 305 27.32 -3.22 -1.31
CA GLY A 305 27.80 -4.61 -1.21
C GLY A 305 27.94 -5.33 -2.56
N ILE A 306 27.06 -5.05 -3.52
CA ILE A 306 27.19 -5.53 -4.91
C ILE A 306 28.44 -4.96 -5.59
N ASN A 307 28.77 -3.69 -5.35
CA ASN A 307 29.96 -3.04 -5.93
C ASN A 307 31.25 -3.60 -5.30
N GLU A 308 31.27 -3.81 -3.98
CA GLU A 308 32.39 -4.42 -3.25
C GLU A 308 32.64 -5.87 -3.71
N ALA A 309 31.59 -6.69 -3.80
CA ALA A 309 31.68 -8.06 -4.30
C ALA A 309 32.18 -8.11 -5.76
N LYS A 310 31.77 -7.12 -6.58
CA LYS A 310 32.25 -6.98 -7.97
C LYS A 310 33.73 -6.57 -8.05
N ALA A 311 34.21 -5.73 -7.13
CA ALA A 311 35.62 -5.37 -7.02
C ALA A 311 36.47 -6.58 -6.60
N ALA A 312 36.09 -7.25 -5.51
CA ALA A 312 36.78 -8.46 -5.03
C ALA A 312 36.82 -9.58 -6.10
N ALA A 313 35.75 -9.73 -6.90
CA ALA A 313 35.73 -10.66 -8.03
C ALA A 313 36.61 -10.24 -9.21
N ALA A 314 36.94 -8.96 -9.37
CA ALA A 314 37.93 -8.48 -10.33
C ALA A 314 39.36 -8.72 -9.82
N ASP A 315 39.63 -8.41 -8.56
CA ASP A 315 40.93 -8.65 -7.92
C ASP A 315 41.30 -10.14 -7.90
N ALA A 316 40.34 -11.02 -7.58
CA ALA A 316 40.52 -12.46 -7.66
C ALA A 316 40.85 -12.96 -9.08
N LYS A 317 40.23 -12.37 -10.11
CA LYS A 317 40.56 -12.66 -11.53
C LYS A 317 41.95 -12.13 -11.90
N GLN A 318 42.35 -10.95 -11.42
CA GLN A 318 43.67 -10.38 -11.67
C GLN A 318 44.78 -11.21 -10.99
N SER A 319 44.57 -11.63 -9.74
CA SER A 319 45.46 -12.56 -9.02
C SER A 319 45.56 -13.92 -9.72
N SER A 320 44.45 -14.43 -10.23
CA SER A 320 44.43 -15.67 -11.03
C SER A 320 45.21 -15.51 -12.34
N ALA A 321 45.04 -14.40 -13.05
CA ALA A 321 45.78 -14.09 -14.27
C ALA A 321 47.29 -13.93 -14.03
N GLN A 322 47.70 -13.27 -12.93
CA GLN A 322 49.10 -13.20 -12.50
C GLN A 322 49.67 -14.59 -12.19
N SER A 323 48.90 -15.44 -11.51
CA SER A 323 49.28 -16.82 -11.20
C SER A 323 49.47 -17.68 -12.46
N ILE A 324 48.56 -17.54 -13.44
CA ILE A 324 48.68 -18.15 -14.77
C ILE A 324 49.93 -17.61 -15.50
N GLY A 325 50.17 -16.30 -15.52
CA GLY A 325 51.38 -15.71 -16.12
C GLY A 325 52.68 -16.27 -15.51
N ASN A 326 52.71 -16.40 -14.19
CA ASN A 326 53.84 -17.00 -13.47
C ASN A 326 54.03 -18.50 -13.81
N LEU A 327 52.94 -19.25 -14.01
CA LEU A 327 53.00 -20.64 -14.46
C LEU A 327 53.49 -20.75 -15.92
N THR A 328 53.00 -19.90 -16.82
CA THR A 328 53.47 -19.84 -18.21
C THR A 328 54.96 -19.48 -18.31
N ALA A 329 55.44 -18.52 -17.51
CA ALA A 329 56.87 -18.19 -17.44
C ALA A 329 57.72 -19.36 -16.94
N ARG A 330 57.24 -20.09 -15.91
CA ARG A 330 57.90 -21.30 -15.41
C ARG A 330 57.87 -22.45 -16.43
N LEU A 331 56.80 -22.58 -17.21
CA LEU A 331 56.67 -23.57 -18.27
C LEU A 331 57.69 -23.29 -19.39
N GLY A 332 57.77 -22.07 -19.91
CA GLY A 332 58.76 -21.71 -20.93
C GLY A 332 60.21 -21.89 -20.47
N ALA A 333 60.50 -21.64 -19.19
CA ALA A 333 61.81 -21.94 -18.59
C ALA A 333 62.08 -23.46 -18.51
N ALA A 334 61.07 -24.28 -18.21
CA ALA A 334 61.17 -25.73 -18.21
C ALA A 334 61.34 -26.30 -19.64
N GLU A 335 60.59 -25.80 -20.62
CA GLU A 335 60.70 -26.16 -22.04
C GLU A 335 62.10 -25.84 -22.61
N SER A 336 62.64 -24.66 -22.27
CA SER A 336 64.03 -24.29 -22.59
C SER A 336 65.05 -25.22 -21.93
N SER A 337 64.80 -25.63 -20.68
CA SER A 337 65.64 -26.60 -19.96
C SER A 337 65.59 -27.98 -20.61
N VAL A 338 64.41 -28.45 -21.03
CA VAL A 338 64.23 -29.72 -21.76
C VAL A 338 64.94 -29.69 -23.12
N SER A 339 64.81 -28.60 -23.88
CA SER A 339 65.55 -28.41 -25.14
C SER A 339 67.07 -28.44 -24.91
N THR A 340 67.56 -27.83 -23.83
CA THR A 340 68.99 -27.87 -23.44
C THR A 340 69.44 -29.30 -23.09
N ILE A 341 68.62 -30.06 -22.37
CA ILE A 341 68.88 -31.48 -22.05
C ILE A 341 68.88 -32.35 -23.32
N GLN A 342 67.95 -32.13 -24.25
CA GLN A 342 67.90 -32.85 -25.54
C GLN A 342 69.14 -32.59 -26.39
N GLN A 343 69.62 -31.34 -26.44
CA GLN A 343 70.87 -30.98 -27.11
C GLN A 343 72.09 -31.64 -26.44
N ALA A 344 72.14 -31.64 -25.10
CA ALA A 344 73.20 -32.29 -24.33
C ALA A 344 73.20 -33.83 -24.53
N GLN A 345 72.02 -34.47 -24.56
CA GLN A 345 71.87 -35.89 -24.86
C GLN A 345 72.32 -36.21 -26.28
N THR A 346 71.88 -35.44 -27.29
CA THR A 346 72.30 -35.62 -28.69
C THR A 346 73.84 -35.53 -28.83
N ALA A 347 74.47 -34.59 -28.11
CA ALA A 347 75.92 -34.46 -28.06
C ALA A 347 76.63 -35.58 -27.26
N LEU A 348 75.92 -36.26 -26.36
CA LEU A 348 76.42 -37.44 -25.64
C LEU A 348 76.33 -38.70 -26.50
N ASP A 349 75.21 -38.92 -27.18
CA ASP A 349 74.98 -40.07 -28.06
C ASP A 349 75.98 -40.08 -29.24
N GLY A 350 76.31 -38.91 -29.80
CA GLY A 350 77.39 -38.73 -30.77
C GLY A 350 78.80 -39.05 -30.22
N LYS A 351 79.02 -38.93 -28.90
CA LYS A 351 80.28 -39.27 -28.20
C LYS A 351 80.33 -40.72 -27.69
N VAL A 352 79.17 -41.38 -27.55
CA VAL A 352 79.07 -42.78 -27.12
C VAL A 352 79.11 -43.71 -28.33
N SER A 353 78.41 -43.37 -29.42
CA SER A 353 78.50 -44.11 -30.70
C SER A 353 79.94 -44.19 -31.23
N SER A 354 80.73 -43.12 -31.08
CA SER A 354 82.14 -43.06 -31.44
C SER A 354 83.11 -43.81 -30.49
N LYS A 355 82.61 -44.57 -29.51
CA LYS A 355 83.41 -45.44 -28.62
C LYS A 355 83.28 -46.95 -28.87
N TRP A 356 82.43 -47.39 -29.80
CA TRP A 356 82.29 -48.81 -30.14
C TRP A 356 83.35 -49.22 -31.17
N GLY A 357 84.45 -49.81 -30.68
CA GLY A 357 85.55 -50.28 -31.52
C GLY A 357 85.19 -51.53 -32.34
N VAL A 358 85.51 -51.53 -33.63
CA VAL A 358 85.36 -52.68 -34.53
C VAL A 358 86.64 -53.49 -34.57
N VAL A 359 86.56 -54.79 -34.30
CA VAL A 359 87.68 -55.73 -34.48
C VAL A 359 87.75 -56.14 -35.95
N LEU A 360 88.96 -56.15 -36.52
CA LEU A 360 89.23 -56.60 -37.88
C LEU A 360 89.92 -57.97 -37.84
N GLU A 361 89.30 -58.98 -38.45
CA GLU A 361 90.00 -60.23 -38.78
C GLU A 361 90.70 -60.08 -40.14
N ALA A 362 91.98 -60.45 -40.18
CA ALA A 362 92.78 -60.47 -41.40
C ALA A 362 92.71 -61.84 -42.07
N THR A 363 92.37 -61.87 -43.36
CA THR A 363 92.46 -63.09 -44.18
C THR A 363 93.87 -63.27 -44.74
N ALA A 364 94.22 -64.51 -45.08
CA ALA A 364 95.58 -64.90 -45.49
C ALA A 364 96.07 -64.27 -46.81
N ASP A 365 95.21 -63.54 -47.53
CA ASP A 365 95.53 -62.71 -48.70
C ASP A 365 95.91 -61.25 -48.34
N GLY A 366 96.02 -60.93 -47.05
CA GLY A 366 96.44 -59.60 -46.56
C GLY A 366 95.32 -58.55 -46.52
N ARG A 367 94.06 -58.97 -46.64
CA ARG A 367 92.88 -58.07 -46.56
C ARG A 367 92.21 -58.18 -45.19
N SER A 368 91.57 -57.10 -44.75
CA SER A 368 90.69 -57.09 -43.58
C SER A 368 89.24 -57.18 -44.04
N LYS A 369 88.45 -58.11 -43.49
CA LYS A 369 87.02 -58.26 -43.83
C LYS A 369 86.14 -57.80 -42.68
N LEU A 370 85.24 -56.86 -42.95
CA LEU A 370 84.10 -56.60 -42.08
C LEU A 370 83.08 -57.75 -42.22
N SER A 371 82.89 -58.53 -41.16
CA SER A 371 81.95 -59.66 -41.13
C SER A 371 80.93 -59.43 -40.00
N GLY A 372 79.64 -59.68 -40.27
CA GLY A 372 78.59 -59.65 -39.24
C GLY A 372 77.84 -58.32 -39.03
N ALA A 373 78.07 -57.28 -39.84
CA ALA A 373 77.31 -56.04 -39.76
C ALA A 373 75.85 -56.22 -40.26
N GLN A 374 74.94 -56.58 -39.35
CA GLN A 374 73.50 -56.65 -39.61
C GLN A 374 72.77 -55.47 -38.97
N ALA A 375 71.92 -54.80 -39.74
CA ALA A 375 71.03 -53.75 -39.25
C ALA A 375 69.57 -54.17 -39.49
N PHE A 376 68.79 -54.31 -38.42
CA PHE A 376 67.36 -54.61 -38.50
C PHE A 376 66.56 -53.33 -38.67
N ASN A 377 65.61 -53.32 -39.62
CA ASN A 377 64.70 -52.21 -39.86
C ASN A 377 63.32 -52.55 -39.27
N ASP A 378 62.75 -51.66 -38.47
CA ASP A 378 61.43 -51.80 -37.84
C ASP A 378 60.25 -51.46 -38.77
N GLY A 379 60.56 -51.07 -40.01
CA GLY A 379 59.59 -50.70 -41.05
C GLY A 379 59.22 -49.22 -41.06
N LYS A 380 59.85 -48.36 -40.24
CA LYS A 380 59.50 -46.93 -40.15
C LYS A 380 60.64 -45.94 -40.40
N VAL A 381 61.89 -46.39 -40.55
CA VAL A 381 63.02 -45.50 -40.89
C VAL A 381 63.83 -46.05 -42.08
N SER A 382 63.88 -45.30 -43.18
CA SER A 382 64.41 -45.78 -44.47
C SER A 382 65.88 -45.43 -44.75
N LYS A 383 66.68 -45.05 -43.74
CA LYS A 383 68.08 -44.65 -43.94
C LYS A 383 69.03 -45.28 -42.91
N PHE A 384 69.90 -46.14 -43.41
CA PHE A 384 71.15 -46.59 -42.79
C PHE A 384 72.30 -46.04 -43.65
N VAL A 385 73.43 -45.67 -43.04
CA VAL A 385 74.57 -45.08 -43.75
C VAL A 385 75.75 -46.05 -43.73
N ILE A 386 76.24 -46.41 -44.91
CA ILE A 386 77.46 -47.18 -45.11
C ILE A 386 78.44 -46.27 -45.85
N THR A 387 79.58 -45.98 -45.24
CA THR A 387 80.72 -45.31 -45.87
C THR A 387 81.79 -46.32 -46.24
N ALA A 388 82.17 -46.33 -47.50
CA ALA A 388 83.28 -47.09 -48.08
C ALA A 388 83.82 -46.31 -49.29
N ASP A 389 85.08 -46.54 -49.67
CA ASP A 389 85.77 -45.75 -50.71
C ASP A 389 85.10 -45.84 -52.09
N GLN A 390 84.34 -46.92 -52.35
CA GLN A 390 83.39 -47.02 -53.47
C GLN A 390 82.12 -47.74 -53.03
N VAL A 391 80.97 -47.24 -53.50
CA VAL A 391 79.64 -47.86 -53.33
C VAL A 391 78.91 -47.80 -54.67
N LEU A 392 78.55 -48.96 -55.22
CA LEU A 392 77.82 -49.05 -56.50
C LEU A 392 76.30 -49.04 -56.25
N ILE A 393 75.60 -48.03 -56.76
CA ILE A 393 74.14 -47.87 -56.60
C ILE A 393 73.48 -47.87 -57.98
N SER A 394 72.72 -48.92 -58.31
CA SER A 394 72.28 -49.22 -59.67
C SER A 394 70.83 -48.78 -60.02
N SER A 395 70.43 -47.55 -59.64
CA SER A 395 69.31 -46.81 -60.25
C SER A 395 69.29 -45.35 -59.76
N GLY A 396 69.41 -44.39 -60.69
CA GLY A 396 69.77 -42.99 -60.37
C GLY A 396 68.64 -41.96 -60.42
N GLU A 397 67.38 -42.32 -60.15
CA GLU A 397 66.22 -41.44 -60.47
C GLU A 397 65.67 -40.58 -59.32
N ASN A 398 66.15 -40.70 -58.07
CA ASN A 398 65.51 -40.00 -56.94
C ASN A 398 66.44 -39.49 -55.83
N LEU A 399 67.65 -39.05 -56.20
CA LEU A 399 68.49 -38.20 -55.37
C LEU A 399 69.06 -37.08 -56.25
N ILE A 400 68.82 -35.82 -55.88
CA ILE A 400 69.73 -34.74 -56.27
C ILE A 400 70.96 -34.92 -55.36
N PRO A 401 72.13 -35.34 -55.87
CA PRO A 401 73.29 -35.69 -55.04
C PRO A 401 73.91 -34.48 -54.34
N ASP A 402 73.65 -33.28 -54.85
CA ASP A 402 73.94 -32.03 -54.16
C ASP A 402 72.77 -31.02 -54.29
N PRO A 403 71.82 -31.00 -53.35
CA PRO A 403 70.71 -30.05 -53.38
C PRO A 403 71.12 -28.60 -53.08
N ASN A 404 72.40 -28.36 -52.77
CA ASN A 404 72.97 -27.04 -52.46
C ASN A 404 74.04 -26.59 -53.49
N TYR A 405 74.27 -27.40 -54.54
CA TYR A 405 75.16 -27.14 -55.68
C TYR A 405 76.63 -26.83 -55.32
N TYR A 406 77.12 -27.36 -54.19
CA TYR A 406 78.49 -27.15 -53.67
C TYR A 406 79.59 -27.98 -54.37
N GLN A 407 79.26 -29.10 -55.00
CA GLN A 407 80.23 -29.96 -55.70
C GLN A 407 80.68 -29.33 -57.01
N LEU A 408 81.99 -29.18 -57.22
CA LEU A 408 82.53 -28.64 -58.49
C LEU A 408 82.19 -29.52 -59.70
N GLU A 409 82.13 -30.84 -59.50
CA GLU A 409 81.67 -31.83 -60.49
C GLU A 409 80.19 -31.66 -60.91
N TRP A 410 79.42 -30.87 -60.16
CA TRP A 410 78.07 -30.47 -60.51
C TRP A 410 78.01 -29.27 -61.47
N TRP A 411 79.16 -28.76 -61.96
CA TRP A 411 79.24 -27.65 -62.91
C TRP A 411 80.02 -28.02 -64.18
N GLY A 412 79.42 -27.76 -65.34
CA GLY A 412 79.95 -28.12 -66.66
C GLY A 412 80.92 -27.08 -67.24
N ARG A 413 81.94 -27.59 -67.94
CA ARG A 413 83.13 -26.90 -68.50
C ARG A 413 84.20 -26.50 -67.46
N PRO A 414 85.16 -27.39 -67.14
CA PRO A 414 86.41 -26.99 -66.49
C PRO A 414 87.27 -26.17 -67.48
N GLY A 415 87.25 -24.84 -67.32
CA GLY A 415 87.91 -23.91 -68.24
C GLY A 415 87.10 -22.61 -68.37
N ALA A 416 87.32 -21.59 -67.55
CA ALA A 416 88.34 -21.48 -66.50
C ALA A 416 87.83 -20.74 -65.24
N GLY A 417 88.56 -20.89 -64.13
CA GLY A 417 88.43 -20.08 -62.93
C GLY A 417 87.54 -20.63 -61.81
N ILE A 418 86.81 -21.75 -62.00
CA ILE A 418 86.05 -22.38 -60.91
C ILE A 418 86.99 -23.18 -59.99
N GLU A 419 87.27 -22.69 -58.78
CA GLU A 419 88.17 -23.36 -57.83
C GLU A 419 87.60 -23.46 -56.40
N GLU A 420 88.00 -24.50 -55.65
CA GLU A 420 87.65 -24.66 -54.22
C GLU A 420 88.53 -23.73 -53.38
N SER A 421 88.06 -22.51 -53.13
CA SER A 421 88.87 -21.46 -52.48
C SER A 421 89.15 -21.78 -51.00
N THR A 422 90.39 -22.16 -50.71
CA THR A 422 90.91 -22.45 -49.35
C THR A 422 91.53 -21.23 -48.67
N ALA A 423 91.40 -20.04 -49.26
CA ALA A 423 92.14 -18.83 -48.87
C ALA A 423 91.97 -18.44 -47.38
N ALA A 424 93.09 -18.41 -46.66
CA ALA A 424 93.16 -18.12 -45.23
C ALA A 424 92.69 -16.69 -44.91
N GLY A 425 91.45 -16.57 -44.44
CA GLY A 425 90.79 -15.30 -44.13
C GLY A 425 89.26 -15.41 -44.19
N TRP A 426 88.73 -16.27 -45.06
CA TRP A 426 87.29 -16.46 -45.27
C TRP A 426 86.63 -17.47 -44.32
N ALA A 427 87.22 -17.66 -43.14
CA ALA A 427 87.12 -18.87 -42.31
C ALA A 427 85.77 -19.07 -41.58
N ARG A 428 84.72 -19.43 -42.32
CA ARG A 428 83.56 -20.21 -41.82
C ARG A 428 83.16 -21.29 -42.84
N SER A 429 83.03 -22.52 -42.36
CA SER A 429 83.13 -23.74 -43.15
C SER A 429 81.95 -24.01 -44.09
N ARG A 430 82.27 -24.27 -45.36
CA ARG A 430 81.61 -25.13 -46.37
C ARG A 430 82.37 -24.96 -47.69
N ARG A 431 82.24 -25.90 -48.63
CA ARG A 431 82.81 -25.76 -49.98
C ARG A 431 82.24 -24.51 -50.65
N ARG A 432 83.03 -23.83 -51.47
CA ARG A 432 82.61 -22.61 -52.16
C ARG A 432 83.21 -22.54 -53.56
N ILE A 433 82.49 -21.87 -54.44
CA ILE A 433 82.86 -21.68 -55.85
C ILE A 433 83.62 -20.34 -55.94
N GLY A 434 84.95 -20.39 -55.91
CA GLY A 434 85.78 -19.24 -56.27
C GLY A 434 85.74 -19.01 -57.78
N LEU A 435 85.85 -17.74 -58.22
CA LEU A 435 85.86 -17.38 -59.64
C LEU A 435 86.93 -16.31 -59.93
N ASP A 436 87.94 -16.70 -60.70
CA ASP A 436 89.14 -15.90 -60.99
C ASP A 436 88.95 -14.76 -61.99
N SER A 437 89.80 -13.73 -61.88
CA SER A 437 89.76 -12.53 -62.72
C SER A 437 90.45 -12.68 -64.07
N GLY A 438 89.81 -12.20 -65.15
CA GLY A 438 90.47 -11.97 -66.45
C GLY A 438 89.88 -12.70 -67.65
N VAL A 439 88.88 -13.58 -67.46
CA VAL A 439 88.21 -14.31 -68.54
C VAL A 439 86.69 -14.17 -68.39
N GLN A 440 85.95 -13.96 -69.48
CA GLN A 440 84.48 -14.08 -69.46
C GLN A 440 84.08 -15.55 -69.58
N ASN A 441 83.83 -16.22 -68.46
CA ASN A 441 83.33 -17.60 -68.46
C ASN A 441 81.87 -17.72 -68.03
N GLU A 442 81.26 -18.81 -68.48
CA GLU A 442 79.88 -19.21 -68.22
C GLU A 442 79.93 -20.63 -67.64
N SER A 443 79.51 -20.76 -66.38
CA SER A 443 79.46 -22.01 -65.62
C SER A 443 78.01 -22.47 -65.49
N ILE A 444 77.71 -23.73 -65.79
CA ILE A 444 76.32 -24.22 -65.82
C ILE A 444 76.20 -25.50 -65.01
N SER A 445 75.26 -25.57 -64.06
CA SER A 445 75.05 -26.73 -63.20
C SER A 445 74.61 -27.96 -63.99
N GLN A 446 74.67 -29.16 -63.39
CA GLN A 446 73.91 -30.32 -63.88
C GLN A 446 72.40 -30.05 -63.82
N LYS A 447 71.63 -30.87 -64.55
CA LYS A 447 70.19 -30.71 -64.76
C LYS A 447 69.40 -31.23 -63.56
N PHE A 448 68.37 -30.49 -63.16
CA PHE A 448 67.41 -30.89 -62.12
C PHE A 448 65.97 -30.64 -62.57
N VAL A 449 64.99 -31.32 -61.95
CA VAL A 449 63.59 -31.29 -62.40
C VAL A 449 62.90 -29.96 -62.06
N LEU A 450 62.09 -29.45 -62.99
CA LEU A 450 61.22 -28.27 -62.80
C LEU A 450 59.79 -28.58 -63.24
N GLU A 451 58.81 -28.14 -62.45
CA GLU A 451 57.38 -28.27 -62.78
C GLU A 451 56.87 -27.06 -63.60
N PRO A 452 56.09 -27.29 -64.68
CA PRO A 452 55.41 -26.22 -65.42
C PRO A 452 54.46 -25.41 -64.52
N ASN A 453 54.30 -24.11 -64.79
CA ASN A 453 53.43 -23.17 -64.05
C ASN A 453 53.76 -22.99 -62.55
N ALA A 454 54.67 -23.78 -61.96
CA ALA A 454 55.12 -23.62 -60.59
C ALA A 454 56.03 -22.39 -60.42
N THR A 455 56.11 -21.88 -59.19
CA THR A 455 56.99 -20.78 -58.82
C THR A 455 58.15 -21.30 -57.98
N TYR A 456 59.36 -20.85 -58.26
CA TYR A 456 60.56 -21.19 -57.50
C TYR A 456 61.27 -19.92 -57.01
N ARG A 457 61.83 -19.97 -55.80
CA ARG A 457 62.74 -18.96 -55.26
C ARG A 457 64.16 -19.53 -55.35
N LEU A 458 65.04 -18.76 -55.99
CA LEU A 458 66.47 -18.99 -56.01
C LEU A 458 67.13 -17.98 -55.07
N GLU A 459 68.00 -18.48 -54.20
CA GLU A 459 68.80 -17.69 -53.26
C GLU A 459 70.28 -18.07 -53.44
N VAL A 460 71.15 -17.06 -53.49
CA VAL A 460 72.59 -17.23 -53.64
C VAL A 460 73.36 -16.31 -52.71
N ASP A 461 74.25 -16.87 -51.90
CA ASP A 461 75.22 -16.10 -51.12
C ASP A 461 76.41 -15.70 -52.00
N VAL A 462 76.77 -14.42 -51.99
CA VAL A 462 77.96 -13.89 -52.66
C VAL A 462 78.88 -13.21 -51.63
N TYR A 463 80.18 -13.47 -51.75
CA TYR A 463 81.25 -12.92 -50.93
C TYR A 463 82.26 -12.24 -51.86
N GLY A 464 82.60 -10.96 -51.68
CA GLY A 464 83.55 -10.23 -52.54
C GLY A 464 84.62 -9.49 -51.75
N ASN A 465 85.82 -9.33 -52.31
CA ASN A 465 86.91 -8.56 -51.69
C ASN A 465 87.55 -7.62 -52.73
N TYR A 466 87.30 -6.32 -52.58
CA TYR A 466 87.70 -5.25 -53.51
C TYR A 466 87.35 -5.52 -54.99
N ALA A 467 86.31 -6.33 -55.23
CA ALA A 467 85.92 -6.78 -56.56
C ALA A 467 85.20 -5.69 -57.37
N LYS A 468 85.53 -5.57 -58.65
CA LYS A 468 84.83 -4.76 -59.67
C LYS A 468 84.54 -5.60 -60.90
N GLY A 469 83.37 -5.39 -61.47
CA GLY A 469 82.84 -6.18 -62.57
C GLY A 469 81.36 -6.49 -62.35
N SER A 470 80.82 -7.42 -63.12
CA SER A 470 79.48 -7.96 -62.89
C SER A 470 79.45 -9.49 -62.74
N LEU A 471 78.38 -9.95 -62.10
CA LEU A 471 78.08 -11.34 -61.78
C LEU A 471 76.58 -11.56 -61.99
N GLN A 472 76.20 -12.64 -62.67
CA GLN A 472 74.82 -13.02 -62.98
C GLN A 472 74.62 -14.49 -62.62
N VAL A 473 73.53 -14.84 -61.93
CA VAL A 473 73.27 -16.21 -61.41
C VAL A 473 71.87 -16.67 -61.79
N ASP A 474 71.67 -17.04 -63.06
CA ASP A 474 70.35 -17.31 -63.67
C ASP A 474 69.80 -18.73 -63.39
N LEU A 475 68.48 -18.88 -63.51
CA LEU A 475 67.82 -20.18 -63.65
C LEU A 475 67.44 -20.42 -65.13
N HIS A 476 68.17 -21.29 -65.82
CA HIS A 476 67.90 -21.66 -67.21
C HIS A 476 66.73 -22.66 -67.31
N VAL A 477 65.80 -22.39 -68.24
CA VAL A 477 64.66 -23.25 -68.58
C VAL A 477 64.62 -23.51 -70.09
N PRO A 478 64.63 -24.77 -70.58
CA PRO A 478 64.69 -25.10 -72.00
C PRO A 478 63.47 -24.70 -72.82
N GLY A 479 63.72 -24.27 -74.06
CA GLY A 479 62.69 -23.92 -75.04
C GLY A 479 62.21 -22.47 -74.96
N VAL A 480 62.68 -21.70 -73.98
CA VAL A 480 62.46 -20.25 -73.86
C VAL A 480 63.77 -19.53 -74.21
N TRP A 481 63.71 -18.41 -74.94
CA TRP A 481 64.88 -17.55 -75.09
C TRP A 481 65.31 -17.02 -73.72
N TRP A 482 66.62 -17.09 -73.43
CA TRP A 482 67.25 -16.94 -72.12
C TRP A 482 66.58 -15.94 -71.16
N TRP A 483 65.79 -16.47 -70.22
CA TRP A 483 65.30 -15.72 -69.06
C TRP A 483 66.43 -15.54 -68.03
N SER A 484 67.32 -14.58 -68.30
CA SER A 484 67.95 -13.84 -67.20
C SER A 484 66.89 -12.94 -66.54
N PHE A 485 67.06 -12.64 -65.25
CA PHE A 485 66.06 -11.93 -64.45
C PHE A 485 65.65 -10.57 -65.06
N GLY A 486 64.41 -10.17 -64.80
CA GLY A 486 63.98 -8.77 -64.89
C GLY A 486 64.01 -8.09 -66.26
N GLY A 487 64.25 -8.80 -67.36
CA GLY A 487 64.32 -8.19 -68.69
C GLY A 487 65.63 -7.44 -68.97
N GLY A 488 66.70 -7.83 -68.28
CA GLY A 488 68.05 -7.29 -68.43
C GLY A 488 68.88 -7.87 -67.29
N GLY A 489 69.97 -8.58 -67.61
CA GLY A 489 70.69 -9.40 -66.65
C GLY A 489 70.98 -8.64 -65.35
N HIS A 490 70.45 -9.12 -64.23
CA HIS A 490 70.67 -8.51 -62.92
C HIS A 490 72.13 -8.73 -62.51
N ASP A 491 72.98 -7.79 -62.91
CA ASP A 491 74.33 -7.66 -62.42
C ASP A 491 74.29 -7.48 -60.90
N VAL A 492 74.71 -8.52 -60.18
CA VAL A 492 74.91 -8.49 -58.73
C VAL A 492 75.95 -7.40 -58.43
N PRO A 493 75.58 -6.27 -57.80
CA PRO A 493 76.46 -5.12 -57.72
C PRO A 493 77.59 -5.41 -56.72
N LEU A 494 78.79 -5.63 -57.24
CA LEU A 494 79.99 -5.87 -56.45
C LEU A 494 80.46 -4.54 -55.82
N VAL A 495 80.23 -4.39 -54.51
CA VAL A 495 80.59 -3.17 -53.76
C VAL A 495 82.04 -3.26 -53.29
N GLN A 496 82.78 -2.16 -53.38
CA GLN A 496 84.24 -2.13 -53.26
C GLN A 496 84.78 -2.46 -51.85
N GLU A 497 83.94 -2.52 -50.80
CA GLU A 497 84.38 -2.63 -49.39
C GLU A 497 83.46 -3.54 -48.54
N GLN A 498 83.51 -4.87 -48.64
CA GLN A 498 82.81 -5.70 -47.63
C GLN A 498 83.32 -7.14 -47.40
N LEU A 499 83.87 -7.39 -46.21
CA LEU A 499 84.19 -8.73 -45.71
C LEU A 499 82.95 -9.41 -45.08
N GLY A 500 82.07 -9.98 -45.91
CA GLY A 500 80.92 -10.76 -45.44
C GLY A 500 80.04 -11.31 -46.57
N PRO A 501 79.14 -12.27 -46.26
CA PRO A 501 78.12 -12.71 -47.21
C PRO A 501 77.07 -11.64 -47.47
N ARG A 502 76.58 -11.58 -48.71
CA ARG A 502 75.26 -11.03 -49.04
C ARG A 502 74.45 -12.09 -49.77
N THR A 503 73.28 -12.43 -49.23
CA THR A 503 72.31 -13.29 -49.91
C THR A 503 71.50 -12.46 -50.91
N TYR A 504 71.57 -12.82 -52.18
CA TYR A 504 70.74 -12.28 -53.25
C TYR A 504 69.62 -13.29 -53.52
N SER A 505 68.37 -12.82 -53.57
CA SER A 505 67.21 -13.70 -53.77
C SER A 505 66.30 -13.19 -54.89
N CYS A 506 65.75 -14.13 -55.65
CA CYS A 506 64.83 -13.87 -56.75
C CYS A 506 63.73 -14.93 -56.77
N THR A 507 62.62 -14.62 -57.45
CA THR A 507 61.47 -15.53 -57.60
C THR A 507 61.13 -15.63 -59.08
N VAL A 508 61.12 -16.86 -59.61
CA VAL A 508 60.87 -17.17 -61.02
C VAL A 508 59.61 -18.02 -61.12
N LYS A 509 58.63 -17.59 -61.92
CA LYS A 509 57.49 -18.44 -62.30
C LYS A 509 57.82 -19.16 -63.60
N ILE A 510 57.78 -20.49 -63.58
CA ILE A 510 57.99 -21.32 -64.76
C ILE A 510 56.77 -21.17 -65.70
N PRO A 511 56.96 -20.99 -67.01
CA PRO A 511 55.84 -20.99 -67.97
C PRO A 511 55.01 -22.28 -67.92
N ASN A 512 53.75 -22.21 -68.37
CA ASN A 512 52.89 -23.40 -68.49
C ASN A 512 53.25 -24.29 -69.69
N SER A 513 54.07 -23.77 -70.62
CA SER A 513 54.63 -24.52 -71.75
C SER A 513 56.15 -24.39 -71.70
N ILE A 514 56.83 -25.50 -71.41
CA ILE A 514 58.28 -25.64 -71.40
C ILE A 514 58.64 -26.85 -72.25
N ALA A 515 59.73 -26.78 -73.03
CA ALA A 515 60.08 -27.86 -73.97
C ALA A 515 60.57 -29.13 -73.26
N TYR A 516 61.10 -28.98 -72.04
CA TYR A 516 61.56 -30.07 -71.18
C TYR A 516 61.30 -29.72 -69.71
N ASN A 517 61.04 -30.73 -68.88
CA ASN A 517 60.75 -30.62 -67.44
C ASN A 517 62.01 -30.52 -66.55
N TRP A 518 63.08 -29.89 -67.05
CA TRP A 518 64.33 -29.70 -66.30
C TRP A 518 64.83 -28.27 -66.39
N GLY A 519 65.62 -27.84 -65.41
CA GLY A 519 66.38 -26.60 -65.41
C GLY A 519 67.85 -26.81 -65.06
N GLN A 520 68.65 -25.74 -65.20
CA GLN A 520 70.05 -25.66 -64.78
C GLN A 520 70.30 -24.28 -64.16
N ILE A 521 71.14 -24.18 -63.14
CA ILE A 521 71.63 -22.88 -62.64
C ILE A 521 72.79 -22.47 -63.55
N ARG A 522 72.82 -21.20 -63.98
CA ARG A 522 73.97 -20.61 -64.68
C ARG A 522 74.62 -19.57 -63.79
N ILE A 523 75.94 -19.56 -63.73
CA ILE A 523 76.75 -18.44 -63.22
C ILE A 523 77.55 -17.86 -64.38
N LYS A 524 77.45 -16.54 -64.60
CA LYS A 524 78.25 -15.80 -65.59
C LYS A 524 78.89 -14.59 -64.93
N HIS A 525 80.11 -14.25 -65.35
CA HIS A 525 80.86 -13.13 -64.78
C HIS A 525 81.65 -12.31 -65.80
N ALA A 526 81.98 -11.08 -65.42
CA ALA A 526 82.86 -10.17 -66.14
C ALA A 526 83.68 -9.34 -65.13
N ILE A 527 84.73 -9.96 -64.58
CA ILE A 527 85.61 -9.34 -63.56
C ILE A 527 86.61 -8.38 -64.23
N GLN A 528 86.74 -7.18 -63.66
CA GLN A 528 87.72 -6.15 -64.05
C GLN A 528 88.90 -6.09 -63.06
N SER A 529 88.65 -6.31 -61.77
CA SER A 529 89.67 -6.39 -60.71
C SER A 529 89.13 -7.04 -59.45
N GLY A 530 89.98 -7.68 -58.64
CA GLY A 530 89.61 -8.25 -57.34
C GLY A 530 88.77 -9.54 -57.43
N ASN A 531 88.55 -10.18 -56.29
CA ASN A 531 88.08 -11.57 -56.24
C ASN A 531 86.73 -11.70 -55.55
N TYR A 532 85.91 -12.66 -55.97
CA TYR A 532 84.68 -13.03 -55.27
C TYR A 532 84.49 -14.56 -55.25
N ILE A 533 83.58 -15.00 -54.39
CA ILE A 533 83.27 -16.40 -54.11
C ILE A 533 81.74 -16.55 -53.98
N ILE A 534 81.18 -17.59 -54.61
CA ILE A 534 79.78 -17.99 -54.44
C ILE A 534 79.66 -19.02 -53.30
N GLY A 535 78.72 -18.78 -52.39
CA GLY A 535 78.46 -19.58 -51.20
C GLY A 535 77.35 -20.61 -51.40
N LEU A 536 76.37 -20.63 -50.48
CA LEU A 536 75.18 -21.48 -50.62
C LEU A 536 74.35 -21.03 -51.84
N ILE A 537 73.90 -21.99 -52.64
CA ILE A 537 72.87 -21.77 -53.67
C ILE A 537 71.68 -22.67 -53.34
N THR A 538 70.50 -22.08 -53.16
CA THR A 538 69.28 -22.82 -52.80
C THR A 538 68.18 -22.54 -53.81
N VAL A 539 67.57 -23.59 -54.37
CA VAL A 539 66.36 -23.49 -55.20
C VAL A 539 65.21 -24.14 -54.43
N THR A 540 64.21 -23.34 -54.04
CA THR A 540 63.02 -23.80 -53.31
C THR A 540 61.77 -23.60 -54.16
N ARG A 541 60.81 -24.54 -54.10
CA ARG A 541 59.47 -24.32 -54.66
C ARG A 541 58.70 -23.38 -53.74
N VAL A 542 58.17 -22.29 -54.29
CA VAL A 542 57.27 -21.38 -53.57
C VAL A 542 55.84 -21.80 -53.86
N SER A 543 55.14 -22.31 -52.84
CA SER A 543 53.70 -22.52 -52.88
C SER A 543 52.99 -21.17 -52.95
N GLY A 544 52.60 -20.75 -54.15
CA GLY A 544 51.95 -19.47 -54.40
C GLY A 544 50.50 -19.47 -53.93
N THR A 545 50.10 -18.38 -53.27
CA THR A 545 48.72 -17.97 -52.92
C THR A 545 47.89 -18.95 -52.07
N THR A 546 47.66 -18.54 -50.81
CA THR A 546 46.54 -18.95 -49.94
C THR A 546 46.46 -20.43 -49.52
N LEU A 547 46.78 -20.73 -48.26
CA LEU A 547 46.64 -22.08 -47.69
C LEU A 547 45.17 -22.54 -47.49
N ILE A 548 44.20 -21.64 -47.65
CA ILE A 548 42.76 -21.89 -47.45
C ILE A 548 42.01 -21.21 -48.59
N GLU A 549 41.66 -21.98 -49.63
CA GLU A 549 40.90 -21.49 -50.78
C GLU A 549 39.44 -21.13 -50.39
N ASP A 550 38.73 -20.40 -51.26
CA ASP A 550 37.31 -20.09 -51.03
C ASP A 550 36.47 -21.37 -50.94
N GLY A 551 35.70 -21.49 -49.86
CA GLY A 551 34.95 -22.71 -49.54
C GLY A 551 35.79 -23.88 -48.99
N ALA A 552 37.11 -23.73 -48.84
CA ALA A 552 37.96 -24.81 -48.30
C ALA A 552 37.65 -25.17 -46.84
N ILE A 553 36.97 -24.30 -46.09
CA ILE A 553 36.39 -24.58 -44.77
C ILE A 553 34.88 -24.83 -44.92
N THR A 554 34.49 -26.10 -44.96
CA THR A 554 33.08 -26.53 -44.91
C THR A 554 32.64 -26.82 -43.47
N THR A 555 31.35 -26.99 -43.25
CA THR A 555 30.76 -27.28 -41.92
C THR A 555 31.42 -28.49 -41.24
N GLU A 556 31.73 -29.53 -42.00
CA GLU A 556 32.31 -30.80 -41.50
C GLU A 556 33.76 -30.64 -41.05
N LYS A 557 34.46 -29.59 -41.54
CA LYS A 557 35.84 -29.25 -41.14
C LYS A 557 35.90 -28.39 -39.89
N VAL A 558 34.76 -27.89 -39.40
CA VAL A 558 34.64 -27.12 -38.16
C VAL A 558 33.93 -27.99 -37.12
N GLN A 559 34.68 -28.51 -36.14
CA GLN A 559 34.08 -29.27 -35.05
C GLN A 559 33.04 -28.44 -34.30
N ALA A 560 31.99 -29.09 -33.81
CA ALA A 560 30.95 -28.43 -33.01
C ALA A 560 31.57 -27.67 -31.82
N ASN A 561 31.20 -26.40 -31.67
CA ASN A 561 31.74 -25.45 -30.68
C ASN A 561 33.22 -25.04 -30.85
N ALA A 562 33.90 -25.39 -31.95
CA ALA A 562 35.30 -24.98 -32.18
C ALA A 562 35.46 -23.45 -32.33
N VAL A 563 34.45 -22.77 -32.88
CA VAL A 563 34.37 -21.31 -32.97
C VAL A 563 33.43 -20.79 -31.88
N THR A 564 33.95 -20.59 -30.68
CA THR A 564 33.22 -19.92 -29.59
C THR A 564 33.23 -18.40 -29.76
N ALA A 565 32.42 -17.68 -28.98
CA ALA A 565 32.40 -16.21 -28.98
C ALA A 565 33.79 -15.60 -28.77
N ASP A 566 34.61 -16.17 -27.86
CA ASP A 566 35.98 -15.68 -27.59
C ASP A 566 36.97 -15.91 -28.74
N LYS A 567 36.60 -16.71 -29.76
CA LYS A 567 37.36 -16.87 -31.02
C LYS A 567 36.97 -15.83 -32.08
N ILE A 568 35.90 -15.07 -31.85
CA ILE A 568 35.40 -14.02 -32.74
C ILE A 568 35.69 -12.66 -32.08
N ALA A 569 36.66 -11.91 -32.61
CA ALA A 569 36.93 -10.56 -32.11
C ALA A 569 35.69 -9.67 -32.24
N ALA A 570 35.48 -8.80 -31.24
CA ALA A 570 34.29 -7.96 -31.15
C ALA A 570 34.10 -7.11 -32.42
N ASN A 571 32.84 -7.01 -32.87
CA ASN A 571 32.42 -6.32 -34.10
C ASN A 571 32.88 -6.94 -35.44
N ASN A 572 33.61 -8.06 -35.48
CA ASN A 572 33.98 -8.68 -36.76
C ASN A 572 32.77 -9.16 -37.57
N ILE A 573 31.76 -9.76 -36.93
CA ILE A 573 30.53 -10.21 -37.61
C ILE A 573 29.57 -9.03 -37.77
N THR A 574 29.84 -8.17 -38.75
CA THR A 574 28.91 -7.13 -39.22
C THR A 574 27.91 -7.68 -40.24
N ALA A 575 26.86 -6.91 -40.55
CA ALA A 575 25.78 -7.31 -41.45
C ALA A 575 26.23 -7.83 -42.84
N ARG A 576 27.39 -7.40 -43.37
CA ARG A 576 27.92 -7.90 -44.65
C ARG A 576 28.28 -9.39 -44.67
N HIS A 577 28.38 -10.02 -43.50
CA HIS A 577 28.67 -11.45 -43.33
C HIS A 577 27.40 -12.29 -43.13
N ILE A 578 26.24 -11.66 -43.01
CA ILE A 578 24.95 -12.32 -42.76
C ILE A 578 24.07 -12.08 -43.99
N VAL A 579 23.91 -13.11 -44.82
CA VAL A 579 23.02 -13.04 -45.99
C VAL A 579 21.57 -12.89 -45.51
N ALA A 580 20.78 -12.09 -46.22
CA ALA A 580 19.38 -11.83 -45.88
C ALA A 580 18.58 -13.14 -45.72
N GLY A 581 17.82 -13.25 -44.63
CA GLY A 581 17.03 -14.43 -44.29
C GLY A 581 17.79 -15.59 -43.63
N GLN A 582 19.13 -15.51 -43.47
CA GLN A 582 19.89 -16.60 -42.81
C GLN A 582 19.59 -16.75 -41.32
N ILE A 583 19.35 -15.66 -40.59
CA ILE A 583 18.95 -15.75 -39.18
C ILE A 583 17.43 -15.96 -39.12
N ASN A 584 17.02 -17.14 -38.67
CA ASN A 584 15.63 -17.56 -38.50
C ASN A 584 15.31 -17.80 -37.00
N THR A 585 14.17 -18.42 -36.70
CA THR A 585 13.77 -18.79 -35.33
C THR A 585 14.73 -19.78 -34.67
N ASP A 586 15.27 -20.71 -35.43
CA ASP A 586 16.03 -21.84 -34.91
C ASP A 586 17.46 -21.41 -34.56
N HIS A 587 17.95 -20.36 -35.22
CA HIS A 587 19.19 -19.65 -34.91
C HIS A 587 19.06 -18.68 -33.72
N LEU A 588 17.88 -18.51 -33.12
CA LEU A 588 17.61 -17.59 -32.01
C LEU A 588 16.89 -18.30 -30.86
N ALA A 589 17.64 -18.70 -29.83
CA ALA A 589 17.08 -19.28 -28.61
C ALA A 589 15.99 -18.40 -27.98
N ALA A 590 15.00 -19.02 -27.32
CA ALA A 590 13.90 -18.31 -26.68
C ALA A 590 14.41 -17.22 -25.71
N GLY A 591 13.95 -15.97 -25.89
CA GLY A 591 14.42 -14.83 -25.11
C GLY A 591 15.80 -14.27 -25.50
N ALA A 592 16.47 -14.79 -26.54
CA ALA A 592 17.78 -14.29 -26.97
C ALA A 592 17.73 -12.81 -27.39
N VAL A 593 16.64 -12.35 -28.00
CA VAL A 593 16.39 -10.94 -28.34
C VAL A 593 15.56 -10.29 -27.24
N THR A 594 16.23 -9.87 -26.16
CA THR A 594 15.62 -9.07 -25.07
C THR A 594 15.44 -7.61 -25.49
N ALA A 595 14.50 -6.90 -24.87
CA ALA A 595 14.21 -5.49 -25.18
C ALA A 595 15.45 -4.58 -25.16
N VAL A 596 16.40 -4.79 -24.23
CA VAL A 596 17.65 -4.02 -24.14
C VAL A 596 18.63 -4.25 -25.32
N LYS A 597 18.43 -5.31 -26.12
CA LYS A 597 19.18 -5.57 -27.36
C LYS A 597 18.52 -4.96 -28.61
N ILE A 598 17.28 -4.48 -28.48
CA ILE A 598 16.58 -3.76 -29.54
C ILE A 598 16.87 -2.27 -29.34
N ALA A 599 17.54 -1.64 -30.31
CA ALA A 599 17.82 -0.21 -30.23
C ALA A 599 16.52 0.61 -30.23
N ALA A 600 16.48 1.72 -29.49
CA ALA A 600 15.32 2.60 -29.44
C ALA A 600 14.89 3.03 -30.86
N SER A 601 13.58 2.98 -31.13
CA SER A 601 12.98 3.28 -32.44
C SER A 601 13.43 2.42 -33.63
N SER A 602 14.17 1.31 -33.42
CA SER A 602 14.60 0.43 -34.52
C SER A 602 13.50 -0.48 -35.10
N VAL A 603 12.42 -0.70 -34.34
CA VAL A 603 11.20 -1.40 -34.81
C VAL A 603 10.20 -0.34 -35.27
N THR A 604 10.28 0.02 -36.54
CA THR A 604 9.36 0.94 -37.22
C THR A 604 8.13 0.20 -37.78
N THR A 605 7.10 0.94 -38.21
CA THR A 605 5.83 0.34 -38.68
C THR A 605 5.99 -0.53 -39.94
N ASP A 606 6.95 -0.22 -40.81
CA ASP A 606 7.32 -1.04 -41.99
C ASP A 606 8.12 -2.30 -41.63
N LYS A 607 8.56 -2.45 -40.37
CA LYS A 607 9.21 -3.66 -39.83
C LYS A 607 8.23 -4.60 -39.13
N LEU A 608 6.98 -4.19 -38.97
CA LEU A 608 5.90 -5.02 -38.44
C LEU A 608 4.99 -5.48 -39.59
N ALA A 609 4.77 -6.78 -39.71
CA ALA A 609 3.80 -7.30 -40.67
C ALA A 609 2.37 -6.85 -40.31
N ALA A 610 1.51 -6.67 -41.31
CA ALA A 610 0.12 -6.29 -41.09
C ALA A 610 -0.58 -7.29 -40.13
N SER A 611 -1.31 -6.78 -39.16
CA SER A 611 -1.99 -7.55 -38.10
C SER A 611 -1.09 -8.43 -37.20
N SER A 612 0.23 -8.25 -37.22
CA SER A 612 1.17 -9.03 -36.37
C SER A 612 1.05 -8.74 -34.87
N ILE A 613 0.51 -7.59 -34.48
CA ILE A 613 0.20 -7.26 -33.08
C ILE A 613 -1.27 -7.55 -32.82
N THR A 614 -1.55 -8.65 -32.13
CA THR A 614 -2.89 -9.09 -31.72
C THR A 614 -3.18 -8.71 -30.27
N ALA A 615 -4.43 -8.93 -29.81
CA ALA A 615 -4.78 -8.75 -28.40
C ALA A 615 -3.94 -9.61 -27.43
N VAL A 616 -3.45 -10.78 -27.86
CA VAL A 616 -2.58 -11.65 -27.04
C VAL A 616 -1.17 -11.06 -26.86
N ASN A 617 -0.75 -10.17 -27.77
CA ASN A 617 0.54 -9.48 -27.70
C ASN A 617 0.51 -8.23 -26.82
N LEU A 618 -0.66 -7.82 -26.33
CA LEU A 618 -0.87 -6.61 -25.52
C LEU A 618 -1.40 -7.00 -24.14
N ALA A 619 -0.62 -6.75 -23.09
CA ALA A 619 -1.09 -6.92 -21.72
C ALA A 619 -2.26 -5.97 -21.41
N ALA A 620 -3.13 -6.35 -20.47
CA ALA A 620 -4.22 -5.49 -20.02
C ALA A 620 -3.66 -4.15 -19.50
N GLY A 621 -4.12 -3.04 -20.08
CA GLY A 621 -3.61 -1.70 -19.77
C GLY A 621 -2.29 -1.31 -20.45
N ALA A 622 -1.72 -2.12 -21.36
CA ALA A 622 -0.48 -1.77 -22.07
C ALA A 622 -0.60 -0.55 -23.00
N VAL A 623 -1.81 -0.24 -23.46
CA VAL A 623 -2.13 0.97 -24.24
C VAL A 623 -2.93 1.92 -23.36
N THR A 624 -2.22 2.78 -22.62
CA THR A 624 -2.79 3.86 -21.80
C THR A 624 -3.07 5.11 -22.64
N THR A 625 -3.81 6.07 -22.08
CA THR A 625 -4.18 7.32 -22.78
C THR A 625 -2.98 8.18 -23.19
N ASP A 626 -1.88 8.16 -22.42
CA ASP A 626 -0.63 8.84 -22.77
C ASP A 626 0.18 8.13 -23.89
N LYS A 627 -0.15 6.88 -24.22
CA LYS A 627 0.41 6.14 -25.37
C LYS A 627 -0.37 6.38 -26.65
N LEU A 628 -1.53 7.03 -26.58
CA LEU A 628 -2.33 7.44 -27.74
C LEU A 628 -2.10 8.93 -28.00
N ALA A 629 -1.58 9.27 -29.17
CA ALA A 629 -1.47 10.67 -29.57
C ALA A 629 -2.87 11.31 -29.68
N SER A 630 -2.97 12.62 -29.41
CA SER A 630 -4.23 13.37 -29.53
C SER A 630 -4.87 13.16 -30.92
N ASN A 631 -6.18 12.88 -30.95
CA ASN A 631 -6.96 12.58 -32.17
C ASN A 631 -6.48 11.33 -32.96
N SER A 632 -5.63 10.46 -32.39
CA SER A 632 -5.16 9.25 -33.08
C SER A 632 -6.25 8.21 -33.30
N ILE A 633 -7.29 8.19 -32.47
CA ILE A 633 -8.52 7.39 -32.67
C ILE A 633 -9.55 8.26 -33.39
N THR A 634 -9.77 7.98 -34.67
CA THR A 634 -10.78 8.64 -35.52
C THR A 634 -12.01 7.74 -35.69
N THR A 635 -13.11 8.29 -36.21
CA THR A 635 -14.34 7.55 -36.55
C THR A 635 -14.04 6.27 -37.32
N ASP A 636 -13.19 6.38 -38.33
CA ASP A 636 -12.92 5.31 -39.30
C ASP A 636 -12.06 4.18 -38.71
N LYS A 637 -11.52 4.38 -37.50
CA LYS A 637 -10.79 3.39 -36.71
C LYS A 637 -11.67 2.71 -35.65
N LEU A 638 -12.89 3.20 -35.45
CA LEU A 638 -13.89 2.59 -34.57
C LEU A 638 -14.90 1.82 -35.41
N ALA A 639 -14.93 0.50 -35.26
CA ALA A 639 -15.96 -0.32 -35.89
C ALA A 639 -17.36 0.10 -35.39
N ALA A 640 -18.39 -0.07 -36.22
CA ALA A 640 -19.77 0.22 -35.83
C ALA A 640 -20.13 -0.53 -34.52
N ASN A 641 -20.75 0.18 -33.57
CA ASN A 641 -21.12 -0.31 -32.24
C ASN A 641 -19.94 -0.74 -31.32
N SER A 642 -18.68 -0.44 -31.67
CA SER A 642 -17.51 -0.75 -30.82
C SER A 642 -17.45 0.06 -29.52
N VAL A 643 -18.13 1.21 -29.46
CA VAL A 643 -18.35 2.00 -28.23
C VAL A 643 -19.81 1.82 -27.82
N THR A 644 -20.03 1.08 -26.73
CA THR A 644 -21.35 0.83 -26.13
C THR A 644 -21.56 1.71 -24.90
N ALA A 645 -22.79 1.72 -24.36
CA ALA A 645 -23.08 2.39 -23.08
C ALA A 645 -22.19 1.89 -21.93
N ALA A 646 -21.77 0.61 -21.93
CA ALA A 646 -20.87 0.07 -20.90
C ALA A 646 -19.42 0.55 -21.02
N ASN A 647 -19.04 1.16 -22.16
CA ASN A 647 -17.74 1.78 -22.38
C ASN A 647 -17.71 3.26 -21.93
N LEU A 648 -18.85 3.83 -21.54
CA LEU A 648 -18.99 5.22 -21.14
C LEU A 648 -19.36 5.31 -19.66
N ALA A 649 -18.49 5.92 -18.86
CA ALA A 649 -18.81 6.20 -17.46
C ALA A 649 -19.99 7.19 -17.35
N ALA A 650 -20.77 7.08 -16.26
CA ALA A 650 -21.88 8.00 -16.01
C ALA A 650 -21.38 9.46 -15.98
N GLY A 651 -21.96 10.32 -16.82
CA GLY A 651 -21.55 11.71 -16.98
C GLY A 651 -20.33 11.97 -17.88
N ALA A 652 -19.72 10.95 -18.49
CA ALA A 652 -18.54 11.12 -19.36
C ALA A 652 -18.81 11.95 -20.63
N ILE A 653 -20.07 11.99 -21.10
CA ILE A 653 -20.52 12.86 -22.19
C ILE A 653 -21.28 14.05 -21.59
N SER A 654 -20.55 15.10 -21.22
CA SER A 654 -21.09 16.36 -20.74
C SER A 654 -21.53 17.27 -21.90
N ALA A 655 -22.34 18.29 -21.63
CA ALA A 655 -22.97 19.12 -22.68
C ALA A 655 -21.94 19.87 -23.57
N ASP A 656 -20.77 20.22 -23.04
CA ASP A 656 -19.65 20.84 -23.76
C ASP A 656 -18.90 19.86 -24.70
N LYS A 657 -19.13 18.54 -24.56
CA LYS A 657 -18.58 17.50 -25.45
C LYS A 657 -19.48 17.22 -26.65
N LEU A 658 -20.69 17.78 -26.70
CA LEU A 658 -21.63 17.65 -27.80
C LEU A 658 -21.62 18.92 -28.66
N ALA A 659 -21.36 18.77 -29.96
CA ALA A 659 -21.51 19.89 -30.89
C ALA A 659 -22.98 20.34 -30.95
N SER A 660 -23.23 21.64 -31.09
CA SER A 660 -24.59 22.19 -31.11
C SER A 660 -25.43 21.54 -32.21
N LYS A 661 -26.64 21.05 -31.85
CA LYS A 661 -27.57 20.29 -32.70
C LYS A 661 -27.08 18.91 -33.18
N SER A 662 -25.97 18.36 -32.66
CA SER A 662 -25.48 17.02 -33.03
C SER A 662 -26.42 15.88 -32.60
N ILE A 663 -27.16 16.07 -31.50
CA ILE A 663 -28.23 15.17 -31.07
C ILE A 663 -29.58 15.75 -31.53
N THR A 664 -30.24 15.06 -32.44
CA THR A 664 -31.57 15.42 -32.98
C THR A 664 -32.69 14.70 -32.25
N ALA A 665 -33.94 15.14 -32.40
CA ALA A 665 -35.08 14.59 -31.64
C ALA A 665 -35.33 13.10 -31.92
N ASP A 666 -35.09 12.64 -33.15
CA ASP A 666 -35.15 11.23 -33.56
C ASP A 666 -34.02 10.35 -32.99
N LYS A 667 -33.05 10.95 -32.26
CA LYS A 667 -31.98 10.26 -31.53
C LYS A 667 -32.23 10.20 -30.01
N LEU A 668 -33.34 10.77 -29.52
CA LEU A 668 -33.67 10.85 -28.09
C LEU A 668 -34.79 9.87 -27.70
N ALA A 669 -34.41 8.67 -27.27
CA ALA A 669 -35.32 7.71 -26.66
C ALA A 669 -35.51 8.03 -25.15
N VAL A 670 -36.31 9.05 -24.85
CA VAL A 670 -36.60 9.50 -23.47
C VAL A 670 -37.95 8.97 -22.96
N GLY A 671 -37.95 8.35 -21.79
CA GLY A 671 -39.16 7.79 -21.17
C GLY A 671 -40.06 8.83 -20.50
N SER A 672 -39.51 9.99 -20.11
CA SER A 672 -40.25 11.18 -19.69
C SER A 672 -39.41 12.44 -19.93
N LEU A 673 -40.06 13.61 -19.89
CA LEU A 673 -39.46 14.94 -20.10
C LEU A 673 -39.36 15.78 -18.82
N ASP A 674 -39.76 15.26 -17.66
CA ASP A 674 -39.99 16.00 -16.41
C ASP A 674 -38.79 16.84 -15.90
N ALA A 675 -37.57 16.49 -16.32
CA ALA A 675 -36.33 17.17 -15.93
C ALA A 675 -35.80 18.18 -17.00
N ILE A 676 -36.50 18.41 -18.10
CA ILE A 676 -35.99 19.16 -19.27
C ILE A 676 -36.60 20.55 -19.39
N THR A 677 -35.88 21.56 -18.88
CA THR A 677 -36.14 22.98 -19.21
C THR A 677 -35.58 23.31 -20.59
N ALA A 678 -36.38 23.12 -21.66
CA ALA A 678 -35.98 23.39 -23.04
C ALA A 678 -37.00 24.25 -23.82
N ARG A 679 -36.51 24.93 -24.86
CA ARG A 679 -37.36 25.65 -25.83
C ARG A 679 -37.92 24.66 -26.87
N ILE A 680 -38.90 23.85 -26.45
CA ILE A 680 -39.48 22.73 -27.22
C ILE A 680 -40.15 23.17 -28.53
N GLY A 681 -40.59 24.43 -28.65
CA GLY A 681 -41.18 24.98 -29.87
C GLY A 681 -42.67 24.63 -29.98
N THR A 682 -43.05 23.81 -30.96
CA THR A 682 -44.44 23.34 -31.13
C THR A 682 -44.57 21.91 -30.62
N LEU A 683 -45.19 21.74 -29.45
CA LEU A 683 -45.57 20.43 -28.93
C LEU A 683 -46.92 20.01 -29.54
N ARG A 684 -47.03 18.78 -30.04
CA ARG A 684 -48.28 18.21 -30.60
C ARG A 684 -48.46 16.76 -30.14
N THR A 685 -49.69 16.37 -29.84
CA THR A 685 -50.01 14.95 -29.53
C THR A 685 -50.19 14.09 -30.78
N ALA A 686 -50.48 14.70 -31.94
CA ALA A 686 -50.53 14.05 -33.25
C ALA A 686 -50.21 15.06 -34.36
N THR A 687 -49.76 14.57 -35.53
CA THR A 687 -49.37 15.41 -36.68
C THR A 687 -50.56 16.11 -37.34
N SER A 688 -51.73 15.47 -37.34
CA SER A 688 -52.98 15.94 -37.95
C SER A 688 -54.19 15.39 -37.18
N GLY A 689 -55.41 15.76 -37.59
CA GLY A 689 -56.65 15.34 -36.91
C GLY A 689 -56.73 15.80 -35.45
N ALA A 690 -57.37 14.99 -34.61
CA ALA A 690 -57.62 15.25 -33.20
C ALA A 690 -56.29 15.35 -32.44
N ARG A 691 -55.99 16.54 -31.91
CA ARG A 691 -54.72 16.78 -31.20
C ARG A 691 -54.81 17.95 -30.23
N THR A 692 -54.03 17.85 -29.17
CA THR A 692 -53.59 19.02 -28.41
C THR A 692 -52.29 19.53 -29.02
N GLU A 693 -52.16 20.86 -29.11
CA GLU A 693 -51.02 21.56 -29.67
C GLU A 693 -50.66 22.75 -28.78
N ILE A 694 -49.39 22.87 -28.38
CA ILE A 694 -48.88 24.04 -27.66
C ILE A 694 -47.80 24.67 -28.54
N SER A 695 -48.07 25.89 -29.02
CA SER A 695 -47.09 26.72 -29.73
C SER A 695 -47.36 28.19 -29.46
N ASP A 696 -46.34 29.04 -29.61
CA ASP A 696 -46.50 30.51 -29.60
C ASP A 696 -47.18 31.07 -28.33
N ASN A 697 -46.96 30.41 -27.19
CA ASN A 697 -47.63 30.67 -25.90
C ASN A 697 -49.17 30.50 -25.92
N VAL A 698 -49.67 29.65 -26.81
CA VAL A 698 -51.09 29.30 -26.96
C VAL A 698 -51.27 27.79 -26.91
N TYR A 699 -52.12 27.33 -25.98
CA TYR A 699 -52.68 25.98 -25.93
C TYR A 699 -53.87 25.90 -26.89
N LYS A 700 -53.85 24.92 -27.79
CA LYS A 700 -54.84 24.68 -28.85
C LYS A 700 -55.33 23.24 -28.76
N VAL A 701 -56.62 23.02 -28.98
CA VAL A 701 -57.18 21.66 -29.17
C VAL A 701 -57.97 21.63 -30.46
N PHE A 702 -57.68 20.62 -31.30
CA PHE A 702 -58.34 20.36 -32.57
C PHE A 702 -59.16 19.08 -32.50
N ASP A 703 -60.27 19.03 -33.23
CA ASP A 703 -61.08 17.82 -33.40
C ASP A 703 -60.52 16.86 -34.48
N GLU A 704 -61.20 15.73 -34.69
CA GLU A 704 -60.86 14.70 -35.66
C GLU A 704 -60.73 15.23 -37.10
N ASN A 705 -61.52 16.26 -37.45
CA ASN A 705 -61.47 16.94 -38.75
C ASN A 705 -60.35 17.99 -38.82
N GLY A 706 -59.53 18.14 -37.78
CA GLY A 706 -58.47 19.13 -37.68
C GLY A 706 -58.97 20.56 -37.46
N THR A 707 -60.23 20.75 -37.05
CA THR A 707 -60.83 22.07 -36.76
C THR A 707 -60.48 22.51 -35.34
N LEU A 708 -60.04 23.76 -35.18
CA LEU A 708 -59.70 24.33 -33.86
C LEU A 708 -60.98 24.47 -33.01
N ARG A 709 -61.03 23.78 -31.87
CA ARG A 709 -62.18 23.81 -30.92
C ARG A 709 -61.89 24.60 -29.65
N VAL A 710 -60.64 24.61 -29.20
CA VAL A 710 -60.22 25.33 -27.99
C VAL A 710 -58.95 26.12 -28.30
N ARG A 711 -58.89 27.37 -27.83
CA ARG A 711 -57.69 28.23 -27.86
C ARG A 711 -57.59 28.96 -26.53
N MET A 712 -56.48 28.77 -25.81
CA MET A 712 -56.19 29.42 -24.53
C MET A 712 -54.76 29.95 -24.53
N GLY A 713 -54.54 31.20 -24.09
CA GLY A 713 -53.24 31.87 -24.16
C GLY A 713 -53.18 32.99 -25.20
N ASN A 714 -52.09 33.77 -25.15
CA ASN A 714 -52.00 35.18 -25.57
C ASN A 714 -52.86 36.14 -24.72
N LEU A 715 -52.37 36.45 -23.51
CA LEU A 715 -52.77 37.63 -22.75
C LEU A 715 -51.91 38.82 -23.18
N SER A 716 -52.30 39.49 -24.27
CA SER A 716 -51.85 40.84 -24.55
C SER A 716 -52.64 41.82 -23.68
N LEU A 717 -51.98 42.36 -22.65
CA LEU A 717 -52.37 43.63 -22.00
C LEU A 717 -52.02 44.81 -22.91
#